data_AF-A0A9D9DJ94-F1
#
_entry.id   AF-A0A9D9DJ94-F1
#
_cell.length_a   1.000
_cell.length_b   1.000
_cell.length_c   1.000
_cell.angle_alpha   90.00
_cell.angle_beta   90.00
_cell.angle_gamma   90.00
#
_symmetry.space_group_name_H-M   'P 1'
#
loop_
_entity.id
_entity.type
_entity.pdbx_description
1 polymer ?
#
loop_
_entity_poly.entity_id
_entity_poly.type
_entity_poly.pdbx_seq_one_letter_code
_entity_poly.pdbx_strand_id
1 'polypeptide(L)'
;MKKILSVLGLSLVSGITLFSCNNRNNENASLSSLVETHNPFDYDGNFTAPELAVDGIKEEAYDLYGTETLYINKGGSNEMATTIYRGNDGLYFFFEVKDNNLLTEGNEAGDAVTRSDSCELYLDTDNDGGNAPQRDDFQLNFAVNNKTRIFQGSGQSWGSWTGLVQYENVLNGTLNDDSDIDIGWNLEVMIPYKELGVDKNDDFGIALGRVDKVGLGSQPNTDYFWYGLPFNGAVINPQIPNEYAVYIGNQLYSKDDVPTIRNVFGVVKDSAGNVLVDVKVALNDEEVMTSSDGIFRFDSFALFNENTLTFEKSGYFNRTITFSNSDVTEEDFDLGDVYLIGTSETINTTFTGTIKNVYDGNIRDAIVSFNDQSVKTDEDGNFTLEVSFKESATLTISKDGYTTNEFVVDSNLFNQNGISDLGTIDLRKNAETVSLSNGLSLSFSRGLNDILFTVSKENATEVSSGTLTIYVDAKATGVTPNNQNDYQFVFNVSSMSLTRASTLGSQSTPVSNDGFTFKKIDSNTTILNLRYEAINTAPLEVIGFTFAYKASGNDSEVISLNYDNNQTNIDSPLTYVRLATDNHLYNATNNLGGEVDPYNYANLGSIRVGNGNFNTSVTRDDSSSVFFKFNYDFDFSDSYASLYIDTNVNPTETRDEKTFEIIFNGEGTITSFSNFNSDGTTKNSLNDEIDNLIITTKNNQITLQIPNEILNIKSNSTIGVSYTITVNEVTSVWTFDNELFRHEIPVTNPSEYVRIDSTNVITTDPLSYTNLSTVGGKSDNTVTASTLRYQLSRSLENGITIKVTNLTRDFADEYKKDENIEFYLDTGDSARFGESAYGDVTGIHRDSNTFMFRLGGDGELSLIRKYRDGNSGYTEYKEEDVTRLGIKVTTVNATTRSIFIPYSFLNEISSEDIIGFTCGVYNNRLNGGKGDWCPYNYRVDRYSENAARYLRIDADGNIIDDSDLF
;
A
#
# COMPACT_ATOMS: atom_id res chain seq x y z
N MET A 1 -5.29 49.41 34.02
CA MET A 1 -5.25 50.80 34.53
C MET A 1 -4.08 50.91 35.52
N LYS A 2 -3.00 51.64 35.15
CA LYS A 2 -1.80 52.03 35.96
C LYS A 2 -0.92 50.88 36.52
N LYS A 3 0.41 50.89 36.55
CA LYS A 3 1.53 51.75 36.10
C LYS A 3 2.80 50.90 36.38
N ILE A 4 3.69 50.66 35.40
CA ILE A 4 4.95 51.39 35.13
C ILE A 4 6.13 50.99 36.05
N LEU A 5 7.10 50.29 35.41
CA LEU A 5 8.56 50.56 35.32
C LEU A 5 9.42 50.54 36.61
N SER A 6 10.49 49.75 36.68
CA SER A 6 11.87 50.07 36.20
C SER A 6 12.84 50.02 37.41
N VAL A 7 14.14 49.73 37.40
CA VAL A 7 15.19 49.48 36.39
C VAL A 7 16.54 49.35 37.16
N LEU A 8 17.52 48.63 36.60
CA LEU A 8 18.99 48.67 36.86
C LEU A 8 19.49 48.29 38.28
N GLY A 9 20.61 47.58 38.48
CA GLY A 9 21.76 47.30 37.63
C GLY A 9 23.05 47.34 38.47
N LEU A 10 24.11 46.70 37.95
CA LEU A 10 25.50 46.61 38.44
C LEU A 10 25.75 45.60 39.59
N SER A 11 26.56 44.53 39.50
CA SER A 11 27.78 44.13 38.79
C SER A 11 29.03 44.13 39.68
N LEU A 12 29.70 42.98 39.64
CA LEU A 12 31.16 42.74 39.74
C LEU A 12 31.84 42.62 41.13
N VAL A 13 32.48 41.44 41.30
CA VAL A 13 33.94 41.23 41.49
C VAL A 13 34.41 40.52 42.79
N SER A 14 34.85 39.27 42.53
CA SER A 14 36.09 38.60 42.97
C SER A 14 36.28 38.15 44.41
N GLY A 15 36.90 36.97 44.54
CA GLY A 15 37.89 36.75 45.59
C GLY A 15 37.97 35.31 46.10
N ILE A 16 38.48 34.39 45.28
CA ILE A 16 39.06 33.14 45.78
C ILE A 16 40.27 33.48 46.65
N THR A 17 40.35 32.93 47.86
CA THR A 17 41.63 32.51 48.46
C THR A 17 41.41 31.46 49.54
N LEU A 18 42.06 30.31 49.33
CA LEU A 18 42.29 29.23 50.27
C LEU A 18 43.14 29.70 51.47
N PHE A 19 42.86 29.20 52.67
CA PHE A 19 43.90 28.87 53.64
C PHE A 19 43.54 27.59 54.41
N SER A 20 44.53 26.70 54.45
CA SER A 20 44.56 25.40 55.12
C SER A 20 45.03 25.52 56.57
N CYS A 21 44.40 24.71 57.43
CA CYS A 21 44.83 24.03 58.67
C CYS A 21 45.80 24.72 59.66
N ASN A 22 45.43 24.81 60.95
CA ASN A 22 45.71 23.72 61.92
C ASN A 22 45.32 24.00 63.40
N ASN A 23 44.86 22.92 64.05
CA ASN A 23 45.14 22.45 65.42
C ASN A 23 44.43 23.00 66.68
N ARG A 24 43.59 22.11 67.27
CA ARG A 24 43.79 21.35 68.54
C ARG A 24 42.67 21.43 69.60
N ASN A 25 42.10 20.25 69.84
CA ASN A 25 41.79 19.58 71.12
C ASN A 25 40.52 19.92 71.92
N ASN A 26 39.59 18.95 71.84
CA ASN A 26 38.85 18.27 72.92
C ASN A 26 38.50 19.03 74.21
N GLU A 27 37.20 19.32 74.37
CA GLU A 27 36.50 19.06 75.64
C GLU A 27 35.19 18.32 75.36
N ASN A 28 34.96 17.28 76.16
CA ASN A 28 33.81 16.38 76.11
C ASN A 28 32.49 17.12 76.35
N ALA A 29 31.68 17.28 75.31
CA ALA A 29 30.23 17.39 75.44
C ALA A 29 29.63 16.04 75.05
N SER A 30 28.83 15.46 75.93
CA SER A 30 28.21 14.15 75.74
C SER A 30 27.39 14.10 74.45
N LEU A 31 27.66 13.11 73.60
CA LEU A 31 26.92 12.82 72.36
C LEU A 31 25.39 12.68 72.58
N SER A 32 24.96 12.44 73.83
CA SER A 32 23.56 12.34 74.23
C SER A 32 22.78 13.65 74.26
N SER A 33 23.40 14.83 74.12
CA SER A 33 22.69 16.12 74.09
C SER A 33 22.50 16.70 72.68
N LEU A 34 22.85 15.96 71.63
CA LEU A 34 22.66 16.35 70.21
C LEU A 34 21.63 15.48 69.47
N VAL A 35 20.95 14.56 70.17
CA VAL A 35 20.05 13.56 69.55
C VAL A 35 18.57 13.94 69.61
N GLU A 36 18.17 15.04 70.25
CA GLU A 36 16.75 15.43 70.24
C GLU A 36 16.46 16.71 69.46
N THR A 37 15.73 16.49 68.36
CA THR A 37 14.83 17.41 67.65
C THR A 37 15.46 18.34 66.61
N HIS A 38 15.92 17.78 65.49
CA HIS A 38 15.59 18.17 64.10
C HIS A 38 16.56 17.44 63.18
N ASN A 39 16.08 16.39 62.49
CA ASN A 39 16.80 15.88 61.32
C ASN A 39 16.72 16.99 60.26
N PRO A 40 17.85 17.57 59.79
CA PRO A 40 17.82 18.64 58.80
C PRO A 40 17.26 18.22 57.43
N PHE A 41 16.97 16.93 57.24
CA PHE A 41 16.31 16.36 56.06
C PHE A 41 14.81 16.10 56.24
N ASP A 42 14.27 16.28 57.45
CA ASP A 42 12.88 15.98 57.82
C ASP A 42 12.14 17.29 58.14
N TYR A 43 11.66 17.95 57.09
CA TYR A 43 10.74 19.09 57.17
C TYR A 43 9.47 18.78 56.38
N ASP A 44 8.33 19.32 56.83
CA ASP A 44 7.01 19.08 56.21
C ASP A 44 7.08 19.24 54.67
N GLY A 45 6.79 18.15 53.97
CA GLY A 45 6.68 18.10 52.51
C GLY A 45 7.92 17.61 51.74
N ASN A 46 9.01 17.19 52.40
CA ASN A 46 10.19 16.60 51.73
C ASN A 46 10.16 15.07 51.62
N PHE A 47 9.38 14.38 52.46
CA PHE A 47 9.28 12.93 52.48
C PHE A 47 7.82 12.53 52.66
N THR A 48 7.29 11.76 51.71
CA THR A 48 5.97 11.16 51.80
C THR A 48 6.15 9.76 52.36
N ALA A 49 5.65 9.51 53.57
CA ALA A 49 5.69 8.17 54.15
C ALA A 49 4.78 7.24 53.32
N PRO A 50 5.22 5.99 53.03
CA PRO A 50 4.41 5.05 52.29
C PRO A 50 3.27 4.54 53.17
N GLU A 51 2.13 4.26 52.54
CA GLU A 51 0.95 3.70 53.20
C GLU A 51 1.08 2.18 53.40
N LEU A 52 1.82 1.52 52.50
CA LEU A 52 2.27 0.13 52.63
C LEU A 52 3.70 0.09 53.18
N ALA A 53 4.09 -1.03 53.79
CA ALA A 53 5.42 -1.17 54.34
C ALA A 53 6.36 -1.66 53.23
N VAL A 54 7.10 -0.74 52.61
CA VAL A 54 8.05 -1.08 51.53
C VAL A 54 9.21 -1.92 52.08
N ASP A 55 9.03 -3.23 52.10
CA ASP A 55 9.93 -4.21 52.72
C ASP A 55 10.21 -5.44 51.83
N GLY A 56 9.63 -5.49 50.62
CA GLY A 56 9.82 -6.56 49.65
C GLY A 56 8.92 -7.79 49.90
N ILE A 57 7.91 -7.65 50.76
CA ILE A 57 6.90 -8.68 51.06
C ILE A 57 5.52 -8.23 50.59
N LYS A 58 4.89 -9.02 49.71
CA LYS A 58 3.58 -8.67 49.13
C LYS A 58 2.49 -8.63 50.20
N GLU A 59 1.88 -7.47 50.42
CA GLU A 59 0.68 -7.37 51.25
C GLU A 59 -0.62 -7.64 50.48
N GLU A 60 -1.68 -7.95 51.23
CA GLU A 60 -3.03 -8.25 50.71
C GLU A 60 -3.62 -7.11 49.86
N ALA A 61 -3.17 -5.87 50.05
CA ALA A 61 -3.63 -4.71 49.29
C ALA A 61 -3.36 -4.86 47.78
N TYR A 62 -2.23 -5.47 47.39
CA TYR A 62 -1.92 -5.75 46.00
C TYR A 62 -2.92 -6.70 45.36
N ASP A 63 -3.37 -7.72 46.09
CA ASP A 63 -4.32 -8.71 45.57
C ASP A 63 -5.78 -8.20 45.55
N LEU A 64 -6.13 -7.29 46.48
CA LEU A 64 -7.50 -6.76 46.59
C LEU A 64 -7.76 -5.54 45.69
N TYR A 65 -6.76 -4.68 45.53
CA TYR A 65 -6.92 -3.36 44.91
C TYR A 65 -5.89 -3.08 43.81
N GLY A 66 -4.92 -3.98 43.61
CA GLY A 66 -3.96 -3.86 42.53
C GLY A 66 -4.53 -4.28 41.18
N THR A 67 -3.69 -4.15 40.16
CA THR A 67 -3.98 -4.62 38.79
C THR A 67 -4.08 -6.14 38.73
N GLU A 68 -4.61 -6.65 37.62
CA GLU A 68 -4.25 -8.02 37.22
C GLU A 68 -2.73 -8.16 37.14
N THR A 69 -2.24 -9.37 37.41
CA THR A 69 -0.79 -9.64 37.41
C THR A 69 -0.27 -9.63 35.98
N LEU A 70 0.73 -8.78 35.74
CA LEU A 70 1.46 -8.67 34.49
C LEU A 70 2.61 -9.66 34.48
N TYR A 71 2.87 -10.28 33.33
CA TYR A 71 3.91 -11.31 33.23
C TYR A 71 4.91 -11.03 32.11
N ILE A 72 6.19 -11.14 32.45
CA ILE A 72 7.27 -11.36 31.48
C ILE A 72 7.67 -12.83 31.56
N ASN A 73 7.75 -13.53 30.42
CA ASN A 73 8.09 -14.95 30.32
C ASN A 73 7.22 -15.89 31.19
N LYS A 74 5.90 -15.72 31.14
CA LYS A 74 4.95 -16.53 31.93
C LYS A 74 5.19 -18.04 31.79
N GLY A 75 5.32 -18.74 32.91
CA GLY A 75 5.59 -20.18 33.00
C GLY A 75 7.05 -20.58 32.79
N GLY A 76 7.94 -19.64 32.49
CA GLY A 76 9.37 -19.86 32.34
C GLY A 76 10.12 -19.99 33.66
N SER A 77 11.38 -20.45 33.60
CA SER A 77 12.31 -20.43 34.73
C SER A 77 12.80 -19.03 35.09
N ASN A 78 12.65 -18.09 34.17
CA ASN A 78 12.95 -16.66 34.31
C ASN A 78 11.67 -15.81 34.16
N GLU A 79 10.59 -16.24 34.79
CA GLU A 79 9.33 -15.48 34.87
C GLU A 79 9.47 -14.27 35.80
N MET A 80 8.91 -13.13 35.42
CA MET A 80 8.64 -12.01 36.33
C MET A 80 7.15 -11.72 36.34
N ALA A 81 6.56 -11.69 37.52
CA ALA A 81 5.19 -11.26 37.76
C ALA A 81 5.18 -9.88 38.42
N THR A 82 4.34 -8.97 37.94
CA THR A 82 4.23 -7.60 38.47
C THR A 82 2.79 -7.26 38.82
N THR A 83 2.57 -6.67 39.99
CA THR A 83 1.28 -6.09 40.40
C THR A 83 1.48 -4.60 40.70
N ILE A 84 0.61 -3.76 40.16
CA ILE A 84 0.63 -2.31 40.39
C ILE A 84 -0.51 -1.97 41.33
N TYR A 85 -0.26 -1.16 42.35
CA TYR A 85 -1.27 -0.68 43.27
C TYR A 85 -1.26 0.86 43.29
N ARG A 86 -2.42 1.45 43.02
CA ARG A 86 -2.62 2.90 42.99
C ARG A 86 -3.03 3.39 44.38
N GLY A 87 -2.02 3.82 45.12
CA GLY A 87 -2.15 4.27 46.49
C GLY A 87 -2.74 5.66 46.66
N ASN A 88 -2.89 6.13 47.90
CA ASN A 88 -3.37 7.49 48.16
C ASN A 88 -2.32 8.56 47.86
N ASP A 89 -1.06 8.31 48.22
CA ASP A 89 0.02 9.30 48.14
C ASP A 89 1.14 8.90 47.14
N GLY A 90 1.07 7.70 46.56
CA GLY A 90 2.02 7.25 45.55
C GLY A 90 1.59 5.98 44.82
N LEU A 91 2.41 5.61 43.83
CA LEU A 91 2.29 4.38 43.06
C LEU A 91 3.16 3.28 43.67
N TYR A 92 2.60 2.09 43.76
CA TYR A 92 3.27 0.92 44.31
C TYR A 92 3.44 -0.14 43.24
N PHE A 93 4.61 -0.75 43.16
CA PHE A 93 4.91 -1.86 42.27
C PHE A 93 5.48 -3.01 43.09
N PHE A 94 4.93 -4.20 42.89
CA PHE A 94 5.47 -5.42 43.47
C PHE A 94 5.90 -6.36 42.36
N PHE A 95 7.17 -6.80 42.40
CA PHE A 95 7.77 -7.70 41.44
C PHE A 95 8.13 -9.02 42.11
N GLU A 96 7.68 -10.12 41.52
CA GLU A 96 8.01 -11.49 41.90
C GLU A 96 8.83 -12.09 40.76
N VAL A 97 10.13 -12.29 41.00
CA VAL A 97 11.07 -12.73 39.96
C VAL A 97 11.49 -14.16 40.26
N LYS A 98 11.20 -15.09 39.35
CA LYS A 98 11.83 -16.41 39.33
C LYS A 98 13.16 -16.30 38.61
N ASP A 99 14.21 -16.79 39.24
CA ASP A 99 15.53 -16.85 38.66
C ASP A 99 16.33 -17.92 39.38
N ASN A 100 17.04 -18.76 38.61
CA ASN A 100 17.82 -19.85 39.17
C ASN A 100 19.30 -19.51 39.37
N ASN A 101 19.71 -18.29 39.03
CA ASN A 101 21.09 -17.83 39.13
C ASN A 101 21.15 -16.31 39.31
N LEU A 102 21.25 -15.85 40.56
CA LEU A 102 21.23 -14.43 40.90
C LEU A 102 22.60 -13.78 40.71
N LEU A 103 22.81 -13.03 39.64
CA LEU A 103 24.07 -12.39 39.26
C LEU A 103 23.98 -10.86 39.13
N THR A 104 25.11 -10.19 39.41
CA THR A 104 25.28 -8.74 39.25
C THR A 104 26.58 -8.39 38.55
N GLU A 105 26.58 -7.28 37.81
CA GLU A 105 27.79 -6.68 37.27
C GLU A 105 28.41 -5.72 38.28
N GLY A 106 29.19 -6.27 39.22
CA GLY A 106 29.84 -5.46 40.25
C GLY A 106 28.86 -4.91 41.29
N ASN A 107 29.20 -3.77 41.91
CA ASN A 107 28.47 -3.23 43.06
C ASN A 107 28.19 -1.72 42.95
N GLU A 108 28.22 -1.19 41.73
CA GLU A 108 28.03 0.24 41.45
C GLU A 108 26.61 0.52 40.95
N ALA A 109 26.11 1.72 41.23
CA ALA A 109 24.86 2.24 40.64
C ALA A 109 25.09 2.71 39.18
N GLY A 110 24.01 2.98 38.45
CA GLY A 110 24.08 3.43 37.06
C GLY A 110 24.10 2.26 36.06
N ASP A 111 24.90 2.36 34.98
CA ASP A 111 24.80 1.43 33.84
C ASP A 111 25.09 -0.05 34.17
N ALA A 112 25.74 -0.35 35.30
CA ALA A 112 25.92 -1.73 35.76
C ALA A 112 24.58 -2.42 36.10
N VAL A 113 23.57 -1.64 36.51
CA VAL A 113 22.24 -2.14 36.85
C VAL A 113 21.55 -2.76 35.65
N THR A 114 21.65 -2.15 34.47
CA THR A 114 21.00 -2.64 33.22
C THR A 114 21.68 -3.88 32.62
N ARG A 115 22.70 -4.41 33.30
CA ARG A 115 23.46 -5.61 32.91
C ARG A 115 23.56 -6.63 34.04
N SER A 116 22.84 -6.36 35.13
CA SER A 116 22.63 -7.20 36.31
C SER A 116 21.21 -7.74 36.30
N ASP A 117 20.93 -8.78 37.08
CA ASP A 117 19.53 -9.13 37.35
C ASP A 117 18.81 -7.93 37.92
N SER A 118 17.79 -7.48 37.19
CA SER A 118 17.11 -6.24 37.51
C SER A 118 15.68 -6.21 36.97
N CYS A 119 14.85 -5.47 37.69
CA CYS A 119 13.53 -5.05 37.24
C CYS A 119 13.62 -3.60 36.75
N GLU A 120 12.94 -3.31 35.65
CA GLU A 120 12.94 -2.00 35.03
C GLU A 120 11.51 -1.48 34.89
N LEU A 121 11.31 -0.22 35.26
CA LEU A 121 10.07 0.50 35.14
C LEU A 121 10.29 1.73 34.27
N TYR A 122 9.37 1.96 33.34
CA TYR A 122 9.35 3.12 32.47
C TYR A 122 7.98 3.77 32.54
N LEU A 123 7.92 5.08 32.70
CA LEU A 123 6.69 5.85 32.88
C LEU A 123 6.69 7.02 31.90
N ASP A 124 5.55 7.28 31.24
CA ASP A 124 5.25 8.46 30.42
C ASP A 124 4.10 9.19 31.13
N THR A 125 4.43 10.21 31.93
CA THR A 125 3.46 10.75 32.90
C THR A 125 2.44 11.70 32.30
N ASP A 126 2.72 12.36 31.17
CA ASP A 126 1.69 13.14 30.45
C ASP A 126 0.93 12.28 29.41
N ASN A 127 1.32 11.01 29.25
CA ASN A 127 0.79 10.07 28.25
C ASN A 127 0.83 10.65 26.82
N ASP A 128 1.79 11.52 26.53
CA ASP A 128 1.86 12.22 25.25
C ASP A 128 2.65 11.42 24.19
N GLY A 129 3.28 10.32 24.60
CA GLY A 129 4.05 9.41 23.75
C GLY A 129 5.32 10.05 23.21
N GLY A 130 5.71 9.65 22.00
CA GLY A 130 6.92 10.11 21.34
C GLY A 130 7.82 8.98 20.88
N ASN A 131 8.71 9.32 19.94
CA ASN A 131 9.70 8.37 19.40
C ASN A 131 11.01 8.36 20.22
N ALA A 132 11.08 9.15 21.28
CA ALA A 132 12.23 9.31 22.17
C ALA A 132 11.76 9.89 23.51
N PRO A 133 12.52 9.68 24.61
CA PRO A 133 12.08 10.07 25.96
C PRO A 133 12.04 11.60 26.18
N GLN A 134 10.86 12.07 26.59
CA GLN A 134 10.39 13.40 26.93
C GLN A 134 10.62 13.78 28.39
N ARG A 135 10.25 15.00 28.81
CA ARG A 135 10.63 15.52 30.15
C ARG A 135 9.82 14.93 31.29
N ASP A 136 8.66 14.42 30.96
CA ASP A 136 7.69 13.73 31.79
C ASP A 136 7.87 12.20 31.71
N ASP A 137 8.85 11.73 30.92
CA ASP A 137 9.24 10.32 30.91
C ASP A 137 10.27 10.00 32.00
N PHE A 138 10.09 8.86 32.67
CA PHE A 138 10.99 8.34 33.71
C PHE A 138 11.42 6.91 33.42
N GLN A 139 12.69 6.61 33.69
CA GLN A 139 13.25 5.26 33.65
C GLN A 139 13.83 4.92 35.02
N LEU A 140 13.42 3.79 35.58
CA LEU A 140 13.73 3.37 36.94
C LEU A 140 14.16 1.89 36.91
N ASN A 141 15.46 1.64 37.00
CA ASN A 141 16.02 0.28 37.04
C ASN A 141 16.48 -0.06 38.46
N PHE A 142 16.13 -1.25 38.93
CA PHE A 142 16.46 -1.76 40.27
C PHE A 142 17.14 -3.13 40.13
N ALA A 143 18.42 -3.21 40.48
CA ALA A 143 19.16 -4.45 40.48
C ALA A 143 18.91 -5.25 41.77
N VAL A 144 19.05 -6.58 41.68
CA VAL A 144 18.91 -7.53 42.79
C VAL A 144 19.78 -7.18 44.02
N ASN A 145 20.89 -6.46 43.84
CA ASN A 145 21.77 -5.98 44.93
C ASN A 145 21.41 -4.59 45.50
N ASN A 146 20.16 -4.15 45.35
CA ASN A 146 19.65 -2.85 45.82
C ASN A 146 20.36 -1.63 45.18
N LYS A 147 21.00 -1.79 44.01
CA LYS A 147 21.56 -0.68 43.21
C LYS A 147 20.56 -0.21 42.16
N THR A 148 20.60 1.08 41.85
CA THR A 148 19.62 1.68 40.93
C THR A 148 20.25 2.50 39.81
N ARG A 149 19.44 2.70 38.77
CA ARG A 149 19.67 3.68 37.72
C ARG A 149 18.33 4.37 37.49
N ILE A 150 18.26 5.65 37.86
CA ILE A 150 17.01 6.43 37.83
C ILE A 150 17.18 7.67 36.97
N PHE A 151 16.49 7.69 35.84
CA PHE A 151 16.63 8.67 34.77
C PHE A 151 15.28 9.35 34.47
N GLN A 152 15.37 10.55 33.90
CA GLN A 152 14.26 11.34 33.36
C GLN A 152 14.64 11.72 31.93
N GLY A 153 13.68 11.70 31.01
CA GLY A 153 13.94 12.11 29.64
C GLY A 153 14.19 13.60 29.51
N SER A 154 14.79 13.99 28.39
CA SER A 154 15.17 15.38 28.10
C SER A 154 14.49 15.93 26.85
N GLY A 155 13.64 15.12 26.20
CA GLY A 155 13.06 15.37 24.88
C GLY A 155 13.78 14.66 23.73
N GLN A 156 14.93 14.00 23.99
CA GLN A 156 15.72 13.27 22.97
C GLN A 156 16.49 12.09 23.56
N SER A 157 16.89 12.16 24.83
CA SER A 157 17.66 11.11 25.50
C SER A 157 17.35 11.07 26.99
N TRP A 158 17.66 9.94 27.62
CA TRP A 158 17.62 9.82 29.08
C TRP A 158 18.76 10.58 29.77
N GLY A 159 18.46 11.22 30.89
CA GLY A 159 19.43 11.89 31.77
C GLY A 159 19.16 11.57 33.23
N SER A 160 20.10 11.88 34.13
CA SER A 160 19.96 11.55 35.56
C SER A 160 18.79 12.29 36.22
N TRP A 161 18.00 11.56 37.00
CA TRP A 161 16.93 12.08 37.84
C TRP A 161 17.29 11.94 39.33
N THR A 162 16.80 12.85 40.16
CA THR A 162 17.11 12.88 41.61
C THR A 162 15.85 12.81 42.47
N GLY A 163 14.78 12.22 41.96
CA GLY A 163 13.54 12.05 42.70
C GLY A 163 13.67 11.03 43.83
N LEU A 164 12.74 11.12 44.78
CA LEU A 164 12.69 10.23 45.93
C LEU A 164 11.85 8.98 45.62
N VAL A 165 12.50 7.82 45.64
CA VAL A 165 11.86 6.51 45.46
C VAL A 165 12.21 5.64 46.66
N GLN A 166 11.22 4.93 47.19
CA GLN A 166 11.45 3.91 48.21
C GLN A 166 11.36 2.54 47.55
N TYR A 167 12.28 1.65 47.90
CA TYR A 167 12.28 0.30 47.38
C TYR A 167 13.07 -0.64 48.31
N GLU A 168 12.72 -1.92 48.30
CA GLU A 168 13.44 -2.96 49.03
C GLU A 168 13.40 -4.30 48.27
N ASN A 169 14.50 -5.05 48.36
CA ASN A 169 14.64 -6.37 47.73
C ASN A 169 14.68 -7.47 48.79
N VAL A 170 13.99 -8.58 48.52
CA VAL A 170 14.10 -9.82 49.31
C VAL A 170 14.61 -10.94 48.41
N LEU A 171 15.83 -11.41 48.66
CA LEU A 171 16.45 -12.50 47.91
C LEU A 171 16.00 -13.86 48.45
N ASN A 172 15.69 -14.78 47.55
CA ASN A 172 15.44 -16.18 47.83
C ASN A 172 16.46 -17.05 47.09
N GLY A 173 17.73 -16.86 47.46
CA GLY A 173 18.90 -17.39 46.79
C GLY A 173 20.21 -16.80 47.31
N THR A 174 21.32 -17.12 46.66
CA THR A 174 22.66 -16.65 46.99
C THR A 174 23.22 -15.78 45.86
N LEU A 175 23.46 -14.50 46.13
CA LEU A 175 23.96 -13.57 45.12
C LEU A 175 25.40 -13.91 44.67
N ASN A 176 25.61 -14.00 43.36
CA ASN A 176 26.88 -14.29 42.68
C ASN A 176 27.52 -15.64 43.07
N ASP A 177 26.72 -16.66 43.35
CA ASP A 177 27.17 -18.04 43.56
C ASP A 177 26.63 -18.91 42.42
N ASP A 178 27.51 -19.39 41.53
CA ASP A 178 27.12 -20.25 40.40
C ASP A 178 27.09 -21.75 40.77
N SER A 179 27.30 -22.06 42.06
CA SER A 179 27.36 -23.42 42.57
C SER A 179 26.05 -23.92 43.18
N ASP A 180 25.08 -23.03 43.43
CA ASP A 180 23.72 -23.36 43.83
C ASP A 180 22.69 -23.08 42.73
N ILE A 181 21.42 -23.30 43.06
CA ILE A 181 20.28 -23.06 42.18
C ILE A 181 19.32 -22.23 42.99
N ASP A 182 19.13 -20.98 42.58
CA ASP A 182 18.26 -20.04 43.26
C ASP A 182 16.78 -20.30 42.96
N ILE A 183 15.91 -19.70 43.77
CA ILE A 183 14.47 -19.66 43.51
C ILE A 183 14.10 -18.35 42.80
N GLY A 184 14.73 -17.25 43.23
CA GLY A 184 14.50 -15.93 42.67
C GLY A 184 14.58 -14.82 43.72
N TRP A 185 13.86 -13.73 43.51
CA TRP A 185 13.84 -12.57 44.41
C TRP A 185 12.57 -11.73 44.22
N ASN A 186 12.25 -10.93 45.22
CA ASN A 186 11.16 -9.97 45.18
C ASN A 186 11.70 -8.54 45.26
N LEU A 187 11.00 -7.62 44.63
CA LEU A 187 11.22 -6.18 44.72
C LEU A 187 9.90 -5.48 44.98
N GLU A 188 9.89 -4.58 45.95
CA GLU A 188 8.78 -3.67 46.18
C GLU A 188 9.25 -2.23 45.98
N VAL A 189 8.46 -1.42 45.29
CA VAL A 189 8.77 -0.02 44.97
C VAL A 189 7.57 0.86 45.30
N MET A 190 7.83 2.01 45.92
CA MET A 190 6.88 3.11 46.09
C MET A 190 7.46 4.40 45.50
N ILE A 191 6.66 5.07 44.66
CA ILE A 191 6.99 6.35 44.03
C ILE A 191 5.90 7.36 44.40
N PRO A 192 6.21 8.45 45.13
CA PRO A 192 5.23 9.47 45.45
C PRO A 192 4.75 10.20 44.18
N TYR A 193 3.45 10.46 44.06
CA TYR A 193 2.88 11.16 42.89
C TYR A 193 3.54 12.53 42.64
N LYS A 194 3.86 13.25 43.72
CA LYS A 194 4.55 14.54 43.67
C LYS A 194 5.93 14.48 42.99
N GLU A 195 6.64 13.36 43.11
CA GLU A 195 7.95 13.21 42.45
C GLU A 195 7.79 13.04 40.94
N LEU A 196 6.71 12.39 40.50
CA LEU A 196 6.34 12.21 39.10
C LEU A 196 5.64 13.43 38.49
N GLY A 197 5.09 14.34 39.31
CA GLY A 197 4.37 15.51 38.84
C GLY A 197 2.91 15.23 38.42
N VAL A 198 2.35 14.09 38.81
CA VAL A 198 0.97 13.68 38.51
C VAL A 198 0.08 13.70 39.75
N ASP A 199 -1.23 13.63 39.55
CA ASP A 199 -2.24 13.36 40.57
C ASP A 199 -2.65 11.88 40.59
N LYS A 200 -3.31 11.46 41.68
CA LYS A 200 -3.72 10.06 41.89
C LYS A 200 -4.53 9.47 40.74
N ASN A 201 -5.34 10.25 40.04
CA ASN A 201 -6.27 9.74 39.02
C ASN A 201 -5.80 9.97 37.59
N ASP A 202 -4.61 10.55 37.40
CA ASP A 202 -4.09 10.80 36.07
C ASP A 202 -3.76 9.48 35.37
N ASP A 203 -3.98 9.47 34.05
CA ASP A 203 -3.51 8.43 33.15
C ASP A 203 -2.04 8.66 32.82
N PHE A 204 -1.30 7.56 32.63
CA PHE A 204 0.09 7.62 32.22
C PHE A 204 0.47 6.37 31.45
N GLY A 205 1.43 6.48 30.55
CA GLY A 205 2.03 5.35 29.86
C GLY A 205 2.96 4.56 30.78
N ILE A 206 3.02 3.25 30.60
CA ILE A 206 3.94 2.36 31.31
C ILE A 206 4.55 1.32 30.37
N ALA A 207 5.83 1.04 30.58
CA ALA A 207 6.50 -0.16 30.12
C ALA A 207 7.28 -0.81 31.26
N LEU A 208 7.43 -2.15 31.21
CA LEU A 208 8.24 -2.91 32.15
C LEU A 208 9.33 -3.67 31.41
N GLY A 209 10.46 -3.83 32.07
CA GLY A 209 11.58 -4.63 31.60
C GLY A 209 12.13 -5.52 32.71
N ARG A 210 12.81 -6.58 32.29
CA ARG A 210 13.64 -7.43 33.12
C ARG A 210 14.96 -7.65 32.43
N VAL A 211 16.04 -7.64 33.20
CA VAL A 211 17.33 -8.20 32.79
C VAL A 211 17.57 -9.50 33.55
N ASP A 212 17.97 -10.53 32.82
CA ASP A 212 18.37 -11.86 33.31
C ASP A 212 19.85 -12.05 32.98
N LYS A 213 20.70 -12.05 34.00
CA LYS A 213 22.15 -12.18 33.90
C LYS A 213 22.53 -13.64 34.10
N VAL A 214 23.00 -14.25 33.02
CA VAL A 214 23.40 -15.68 33.01
C VAL A 214 24.92 -15.88 33.03
N GLY A 215 25.70 -14.83 32.78
CA GLY A 215 27.15 -14.90 32.61
C GLY A 215 27.90 -13.79 33.36
N LEU A 216 29.17 -14.07 33.67
CA LEU A 216 30.05 -13.13 34.38
C LEU A 216 30.56 -11.96 33.53
N GLY A 217 30.36 -12.00 32.21
CA GLY A 217 30.73 -10.90 31.31
C GLY A 217 29.66 -9.80 31.25
N SER A 218 29.73 -9.00 30.19
CA SER A 218 28.86 -7.83 29.97
C SER A 218 28.37 -7.73 28.52
N GLN A 219 28.40 -8.83 27.77
CA GLN A 219 27.90 -8.88 26.39
C GLN A 219 26.39 -9.15 26.37
N PRO A 220 25.58 -8.30 25.73
CA PRO A 220 24.14 -8.54 25.58
C PRO A 220 23.88 -9.82 24.78
N ASN A 221 22.80 -10.52 25.12
CA ASN A 221 22.38 -11.80 24.54
C ASN A 221 23.41 -12.95 24.68
N THR A 222 24.37 -12.80 25.59
CA THR A 222 25.37 -13.83 25.91
C THR A 222 25.57 -13.92 27.41
N ASP A 223 25.89 -12.78 28.04
CA ASP A 223 26.09 -12.69 29.49
C ASP A 223 24.83 -12.21 30.22
N TYR A 224 23.94 -11.53 29.52
CA TYR A 224 22.63 -11.15 30.02
C TYR A 224 21.62 -11.02 28.87
N PHE A 225 20.34 -11.22 29.18
CA PHE A 225 19.21 -11.09 28.27
C PHE A 225 18.25 -10.04 28.81
N TRP A 226 17.71 -9.22 27.93
CA TRP A 226 16.67 -8.26 28.29
C TRP A 226 15.33 -8.74 27.74
N TYR A 227 14.29 -8.64 28.57
CA TYR A 227 12.92 -9.02 28.24
C TYR A 227 11.97 -7.87 28.59
N GLY A 228 11.10 -7.50 27.66
CA GLY A 228 10.08 -6.48 27.88
C GLY A 228 8.72 -7.08 28.20
N LEU A 229 7.82 -6.25 28.74
CA LEU A 229 6.41 -6.58 28.92
C LEU A 229 5.75 -6.86 27.56
N PRO A 230 5.23 -8.08 27.32
CA PRO A 230 4.32 -8.30 26.21
C PRO A 230 2.94 -7.70 26.54
N PHE A 231 2.40 -6.91 25.62
CA PHE A 231 1.05 -6.35 25.69
C PHE A 231 0.38 -6.46 24.31
N ASN A 232 -0.87 -6.93 24.27
CA ASN A 232 -1.61 -7.22 23.01
C ASN A 232 -0.82 -8.04 21.96
N GLY A 233 -0.02 -9.01 22.42
CA GLY A 233 0.73 -9.91 21.54
C GLY A 233 2.07 -9.39 21.01
N ALA A 234 2.45 -8.15 21.35
CA ALA A 234 3.75 -7.56 21.02
C ALA A 234 4.54 -7.19 22.28
N VAL A 235 5.88 -7.17 22.19
CA VAL A 235 6.74 -6.69 23.29
C VAL A 235 6.86 -5.17 23.19
N ILE A 236 6.53 -4.45 24.26
CA ILE A 236 6.66 -2.99 24.31
C ILE A 236 8.14 -2.61 24.28
N ASN A 237 8.54 -1.73 23.36
CA ASN A 237 9.87 -1.13 23.37
C ASN A 237 9.94 0.02 24.39
N PRO A 238 10.64 -0.15 25.53
CA PRO A 238 10.69 0.87 26.56
C PRO A 238 11.47 2.13 26.14
N GLN A 239 12.15 2.13 25.00
CA GLN A 239 12.86 3.32 24.50
C GLN A 239 11.98 4.24 23.64
N ILE A 240 10.76 3.80 23.33
CA ILE A 240 9.81 4.50 22.46
C ILE A 240 8.51 4.68 23.26
N PRO A 241 8.30 5.86 23.90
CA PRO A 241 7.08 6.13 24.68
C PRO A 241 5.76 5.91 23.91
N ASN A 242 5.76 6.07 22.58
CA ASN A 242 4.62 5.72 21.73
C ASN A 242 4.13 4.27 21.86
N GLU A 243 4.99 3.34 22.30
CA GLU A 243 4.63 1.93 22.45
C GLU A 243 4.12 1.58 23.87
N TYR A 244 4.11 2.53 24.80
CA TYR A 244 3.75 2.25 26.19
C TYR A 244 2.26 1.91 26.31
N ALA A 245 1.94 1.00 27.22
CA ALA A 245 0.55 0.72 27.58
C ALA A 245 0.03 1.85 28.48
N VAL A 246 -1.21 2.27 28.30
CA VAL A 246 -1.81 3.36 29.07
C VAL A 246 -2.49 2.81 30.31
N TYR A 247 -2.12 3.33 31.48
CA TYR A 247 -2.63 2.88 32.77
C TYR A 247 -3.73 3.81 33.32
N ILE A 248 -4.98 3.34 33.32
CA ILE A 248 -6.16 4.10 33.76
C ILE A 248 -6.99 3.24 34.72
N GLY A 249 -7.37 3.79 35.88
CA GLY A 249 -8.36 3.13 36.75
C GLY A 249 -7.99 1.69 37.18
N ASN A 250 -6.70 1.41 37.37
CA ASN A 250 -6.12 0.08 37.64
C ASN A 250 -6.22 -0.94 36.50
N GLN A 251 -6.42 -0.47 35.27
CA GLN A 251 -6.39 -1.28 34.06
C GLN A 251 -5.35 -0.71 33.07
N LEU A 252 -4.90 -1.58 32.16
CA LEU A 252 -3.98 -1.24 31.09
C LEU A 252 -4.71 -1.31 29.76
N TYR A 253 -4.48 -0.30 28.92
CA TYR A 253 -5.02 -0.18 27.57
C TYR A 253 -3.86 -0.01 26.59
N SER A 254 -4.08 -0.34 25.32
CA SER A 254 -3.19 0.14 24.28
C SER A 254 -3.42 1.65 24.13
N LYS A 255 -2.46 2.40 23.58
CA LYS A 255 -2.62 3.85 23.37
C LYS A 255 -3.79 4.16 22.44
N ASP A 256 -4.06 3.26 21.49
CA ASP A 256 -5.21 3.37 20.61
C ASP A 256 -6.52 3.00 21.33
N ASP A 257 -6.53 2.02 22.22
CA ASP A 257 -7.76 1.52 22.86
C ASP A 257 -8.11 2.23 24.18
N VAL A 258 -7.56 3.43 24.41
CA VAL A 258 -7.88 4.22 25.60
C VAL A 258 -9.37 4.59 25.59
N PRO A 259 -10.15 4.19 26.61
CA PRO A 259 -11.57 4.48 26.64
C PRO A 259 -11.84 5.96 26.86
N THR A 260 -12.76 6.51 26.09
CA THR A 260 -13.31 7.86 26.29
C THR A 260 -14.60 7.77 27.08
N ILE A 261 -14.68 8.44 28.23
CA ILE A 261 -15.89 8.41 29.08
C ILE A 261 -16.96 9.38 28.54
N ARG A 262 -18.16 8.89 28.22
CA ARG A 262 -19.29 9.68 27.68
C ARG A 262 -20.64 9.16 28.17
N ASN A 263 -21.67 9.99 28.14
CA ASN A 263 -23.05 9.48 28.21
C ASN A 263 -23.49 9.04 26.81
N VAL A 264 -24.22 7.93 26.69
CA VAL A 264 -24.79 7.46 25.42
C VAL A 264 -26.29 7.29 25.57
N PHE A 265 -27.08 7.90 24.69
CA PHE A 265 -28.54 7.78 24.75
C PHE A 265 -29.20 7.86 23.37
N GLY A 266 -30.49 7.50 23.33
CA GLY A 266 -31.31 7.60 22.13
C GLY A 266 -32.74 7.12 22.39
N VAL A 267 -33.56 7.12 21.34
CA VAL A 267 -34.97 6.70 21.39
C VAL A 267 -35.21 5.53 20.46
N VAL A 268 -35.80 4.43 20.95
CA VAL A 268 -36.14 3.28 20.12
C VAL A 268 -37.60 3.34 19.68
N LYS A 269 -37.84 3.16 18.37
CA LYS A 269 -39.16 3.21 17.72
C LYS A 269 -39.39 1.99 16.83
N ASP A 270 -40.65 1.69 16.54
CA ASP A 270 -41.03 0.74 15.48
C ASP A 270 -41.05 1.40 14.09
N SER A 271 -41.22 0.60 13.03
CA SER A 271 -41.30 1.07 11.64
C SER A 271 -42.46 2.06 11.37
N ALA A 272 -43.47 2.12 12.25
CA ALA A 272 -44.58 3.07 12.19
C ALA A 272 -44.30 4.37 13.00
N GLY A 273 -43.15 4.46 13.66
CA GLY A 273 -42.73 5.61 14.46
C GLY A 273 -43.23 5.62 15.90
N ASN A 274 -43.85 4.53 16.37
CA ASN A 274 -44.26 4.42 17.78
C ASN A 274 -43.05 4.07 18.65
N VAL A 275 -42.96 4.67 19.82
CA VAL A 275 -41.88 4.37 20.79
C VAL A 275 -42.01 2.93 21.33
N LEU A 276 -40.87 2.27 21.51
CA LEU A 276 -40.80 0.91 22.01
C LEU A 276 -40.26 0.89 23.45
N VAL A 277 -41.14 0.52 24.38
CA VAL A 277 -40.80 0.24 25.80
C VAL A 277 -40.20 -1.15 25.95
N ASP A 278 -39.38 -1.39 26.99
CA ASP A 278 -38.80 -2.70 27.30
C ASP A 278 -38.04 -3.33 26.11
N VAL A 279 -37.29 -2.52 25.37
CA VAL A 279 -36.25 -2.99 24.45
C VAL A 279 -34.98 -3.14 25.29
N LYS A 280 -34.34 -4.30 25.19
CA LYS A 280 -33.02 -4.52 25.80
C LYS A 280 -31.97 -3.87 24.90
N VAL A 281 -31.20 -2.94 25.44
CA VAL A 281 -30.11 -2.25 24.73
C VAL A 281 -28.81 -2.61 25.44
N ALA A 282 -27.90 -3.26 24.72
CA ALA A 282 -26.58 -3.61 25.22
C ALA A 282 -25.53 -2.72 24.54
N LEU A 283 -24.75 -1.96 25.31
CA LEU A 283 -23.58 -1.24 24.83
C LEU A 283 -22.34 -2.01 25.31
N ASN A 284 -21.65 -2.66 24.37
CA ASN A 284 -20.61 -3.63 24.68
C ASN A 284 -21.15 -4.71 25.65
N ASP A 285 -20.70 -4.74 26.90
CA ASP A 285 -21.10 -5.73 27.90
C ASP A 285 -22.17 -5.26 28.90
N GLU A 286 -22.59 -3.99 28.81
CA GLU A 286 -23.52 -3.38 29.77
C GLU A 286 -24.90 -3.20 29.15
N GLU A 287 -25.95 -3.42 29.96
CA GLU A 287 -27.32 -3.55 29.47
C GLU A 287 -28.27 -2.59 30.17
N VAL A 288 -29.12 -1.92 29.39
CA VAL A 288 -30.23 -1.10 29.89
C VAL A 288 -31.53 -1.47 29.17
N MET A 289 -32.66 -1.13 29.78
CA MET A 289 -33.97 -1.28 29.16
C MET A 289 -34.51 0.09 28.75
N THR A 290 -35.17 0.18 27.60
CA THR A 290 -35.87 1.41 27.22
C THR A 290 -37.01 1.73 28.18
N SER A 291 -37.14 3.01 28.51
CA SER A 291 -38.23 3.55 29.35
C SER A 291 -39.59 3.54 28.64
N SER A 292 -40.65 4.00 29.33
CA SER A 292 -41.99 4.16 28.76
C SER A 292 -42.05 5.11 27.56
N ASP A 293 -41.09 6.03 27.46
CA ASP A 293 -40.94 6.96 26.33
C ASP A 293 -40.00 6.41 25.24
N GLY A 294 -39.55 5.16 25.35
CA GLY A 294 -38.63 4.50 24.42
C GLY A 294 -37.17 4.90 24.57
N ILE A 295 -36.82 5.70 25.58
CA ILE A 295 -35.46 6.22 25.78
C ILE A 295 -34.58 5.16 26.45
N PHE A 296 -33.39 4.93 25.91
CA PHE A 296 -32.28 4.25 26.60
C PHE A 296 -31.17 5.25 26.96
N ARG A 297 -30.43 4.98 28.04
CA ARG A 297 -29.32 5.84 28.47
C ARG A 297 -28.27 5.06 29.26
N PHE A 298 -27.01 5.24 28.88
CA PHE A 298 -25.81 4.84 29.62
C PHE A 298 -25.12 6.10 30.14
N ASP A 299 -24.87 6.17 31.43
CA ASP A 299 -24.21 7.32 32.06
C ASP A 299 -22.73 7.02 32.32
N SER A 300 -21.85 7.96 31.96
CA SER A 300 -20.40 7.89 32.19
C SER A 300 -19.78 6.57 31.71
N PHE A 301 -20.14 6.17 30.49
CA PHE A 301 -19.75 4.92 29.88
C PHE A 301 -18.40 5.02 29.17
N ALA A 302 -17.58 3.98 29.29
CA ALA A 302 -16.30 3.86 28.59
C ALA A 302 -16.51 3.45 27.13
N LEU A 303 -16.21 4.36 26.21
CA LEU A 303 -16.25 4.12 24.78
C LEU A 303 -14.87 3.83 24.21
N PHE A 304 -14.75 2.79 23.41
CA PHE A 304 -13.51 2.34 22.78
C PHE A 304 -13.43 2.80 21.31
N ASN A 305 -12.35 2.46 20.61
CA ASN A 305 -12.22 2.75 19.18
C ASN A 305 -13.36 2.19 18.34
N GLU A 306 -13.92 1.05 18.74
CA GLU A 306 -15.13 0.49 18.17
C GLU A 306 -16.07 0.10 19.30
N ASN A 307 -17.30 0.60 19.23
CA ASN A 307 -18.36 0.32 20.19
C ASN A 307 -19.54 -0.32 19.48
N THR A 308 -20.17 -1.27 20.14
CA THR A 308 -21.31 -2.00 19.58
C THR A 308 -22.54 -1.81 20.46
N LEU A 309 -23.61 -1.27 19.88
CA LEU A 309 -24.94 -1.23 20.48
C LEU A 309 -25.82 -2.32 19.88
N THR A 310 -26.34 -3.22 20.70
CA THR A 310 -27.30 -4.25 20.29
C THR A 310 -28.67 -3.99 20.91
N PHE A 311 -29.71 -4.03 20.08
CA PHE A 311 -31.09 -3.80 20.45
C PHE A 311 -31.89 -5.09 20.26
N GLU A 312 -32.47 -5.61 21.33
CA GLU A 312 -33.21 -6.86 21.34
C GLU A 312 -34.61 -6.68 21.90
N LYS A 313 -35.61 -7.14 21.16
CA LYS A 313 -37.00 -7.20 21.62
C LYS A 313 -37.72 -8.36 20.96
N SER A 314 -38.39 -9.20 21.75
CA SER A 314 -39.21 -10.29 21.21
C SER A 314 -40.28 -9.76 20.24
N GLY A 315 -40.38 -10.40 19.07
CA GLY A 315 -41.27 -9.97 17.99
C GLY A 315 -40.65 -8.95 17.02
N TYR A 316 -39.40 -8.54 17.24
CA TYR A 316 -38.64 -7.64 16.37
C TYR A 316 -37.32 -8.31 15.97
N PHE A 317 -36.78 -7.91 14.83
CA PHE A 317 -35.41 -8.29 14.46
C PHE A 317 -34.41 -7.58 15.38
N ASN A 318 -33.37 -8.30 15.80
CA ASN A 318 -32.25 -7.70 16.51
C ASN A 318 -31.54 -6.70 15.59
N ARG A 319 -31.17 -5.55 16.13
CA ARG A 319 -30.42 -4.51 15.43
C ARG A 319 -29.11 -4.26 16.15
N THR A 320 -28.06 -4.05 15.38
CA THR A 320 -26.73 -3.73 15.87
C THR A 320 -26.24 -2.45 15.19
N ILE A 321 -25.72 -1.52 15.98
CA ILE A 321 -25.11 -0.28 15.50
C ILE A 321 -23.68 -0.26 16.01
N THR A 322 -22.72 -0.16 15.10
CA THR A 322 -21.31 0.06 15.43
C THR A 322 -20.95 1.52 15.21
N PHE A 323 -20.12 2.08 16.10
CA PHE A 323 -19.61 3.44 15.99
C PHE A 323 -18.25 3.53 16.68
N SER A 324 -17.40 4.44 16.18
CA SER A 324 -16.08 4.70 16.75
C SER A 324 -16.08 5.89 17.69
N ASN A 325 -15.07 5.99 18.55
CA ASN A 325 -14.84 7.21 19.33
C ASN A 325 -14.70 8.47 18.46
N SER A 326 -14.19 8.32 17.22
CA SER A 326 -14.02 9.44 16.29
C SER A 326 -15.35 9.99 15.75
N ASP A 327 -16.42 9.17 15.77
CA ASP A 327 -17.77 9.58 15.38
C ASP A 327 -18.45 10.42 16.47
N VAL A 328 -17.91 10.41 17.70
CA VAL A 328 -18.46 11.10 18.87
C VAL A 328 -17.83 12.47 19.01
N THR A 329 -18.51 13.50 18.49
CA THR A 329 -18.01 14.89 18.49
C THR A 329 -18.51 15.73 19.67
N GLU A 330 -19.38 15.17 20.52
CA GLU A 330 -20.04 15.88 21.62
C GLU A 330 -19.67 15.30 23.01
N GLU A 331 -19.95 16.06 24.07
CA GLU A 331 -19.74 15.63 25.48
C GLU A 331 -20.67 14.47 25.86
N ASP A 332 -21.87 14.42 25.25
CA ASP A 332 -22.80 13.29 25.30
C ASP A 332 -23.08 12.81 23.88
N PHE A 333 -23.15 11.50 23.67
CA PHE A 333 -23.45 10.90 22.38
C PHE A 333 -24.95 10.59 22.24
N ASP A 334 -25.66 11.43 21.49
CA ASP A 334 -27.06 11.20 21.09
C ASP A 334 -27.11 10.41 19.78
N LEU A 335 -27.57 9.17 19.84
CA LEU A 335 -27.75 8.30 18.68
C LEU A 335 -29.02 8.64 17.88
N GLY A 336 -29.88 9.51 18.42
CA GLY A 336 -31.17 9.86 17.83
C GLY A 336 -32.18 8.71 17.87
N ASP A 337 -32.99 8.64 16.82
CA ASP A 337 -34.04 7.62 16.68
C ASP A 337 -33.50 6.32 16.08
N VAL A 338 -33.65 5.21 16.81
CA VAL A 338 -33.32 3.86 16.35
C VAL A 338 -34.61 3.10 16.02
N TYR A 339 -34.71 2.60 14.79
CA TYR A 339 -35.91 1.89 14.32
C TYR A 339 -35.72 0.38 14.33
N LEU A 340 -36.61 -0.35 15.01
CA LEU A 340 -36.73 -1.80 14.98
C LEU A 340 -37.90 -2.24 14.12
N ILE A 341 -37.72 -3.35 13.41
CA ILE A 341 -38.69 -3.88 12.45
C ILE A 341 -39.31 -5.16 13.02
N GLY A 342 -40.64 -5.24 13.02
CA GLY A 342 -41.35 -6.41 13.52
C GLY A 342 -41.10 -7.64 12.64
N THR A 343 -40.90 -8.82 13.23
CA THR A 343 -40.68 -10.07 12.48
C THR A 343 -41.91 -10.54 11.68
N SER A 344 -43.07 -9.93 11.92
CA SER A 344 -44.28 -10.17 11.12
C SER A 344 -44.40 -9.28 9.88
N GLU A 345 -43.57 -8.24 9.77
CA GLU A 345 -43.63 -7.26 8.68
C GLU A 345 -42.99 -7.84 7.40
N THR A 346 -43.53 -7.44 6.23
CA THR A 346 -42.84 -7.70 4.96
C THR A 346 -41.78 -6.63 4.77
N ILE A 347 -40.53 -7.05 4.71
CA ILE A 347 -39.40 -6.20 4.38
C ILE A 347 -39.38 -6.00 2.88
N ASN A 348 -39.28 -4.75 2.43
CA ASN A 348 -39.02 -4.41 1.03
C ASN A 348 -37.72 -3.62 0.99
N THR A 349 -36.80 -4.00 0.12
CA THR A 349 -35.52 -3.29 -0.03
C THR A 349 -34.96 -3.52 -1.43
N THR A 350 -34.09 -2.62 -1.87
CA THR A 350 -33.28 -2.77 -3.07
C THR A 350 -31.82 -2.94 -2.68
N PHE A 351 -31.26 -4.14 -2.85
CA PHE A 351 -29.83 -4.35 -2.67
C PHE A 351 -29.05 -3.80 -3.86
N THR A 352 -28.00 -3.02 -3.58
CA THR A 352 -27.07 -2.50 -4.59
C THR A 352 -25.63 -2.78 -4.17
N GLY A 353 -24.71 -2.70 -5.12
CA GLY A 353 -23.29 -2.78 -4.85
C GLY A 353 -22.49 -3.06 -6.12
N THR A 354 -21.17 -3.13 -5.96
CA THR A 354 -20.22 -3.41 -7.03
C THR A 354 -19.42 -4.67 -6.67
N ILE A 355 -19.34 -5.64 -7.58
CA ILE A 355 -18.56 -6.86 -7.39
C ILE A 355 -17.23 -6.70 -8.10
N LYS A 356 -16.13 -6.93 -7.35
CA LYS A 356 -14.77 -6.83 -7.87
C LYS A 356 -13.93 -8.03 -7.49
N ASN A 357 -12.91 -8.29 -8.30
CA ASN A 357 -11.80 -9.15 -7.99
C ASN A 357 -10.50 -8.36 -8.13
N VAL A 358 -9.49 -8.70 -7.32
CA VAL A 358 -8.17 -8.07 -7.39
C VAL A 358 -7.52 -8.16 -8.77
N TYR A 359 -7.72 -9.28 -9.47
CA TYR A 359 -7.10 -9.55 -10.77
C TYR A 359 -7.98 -9.12 -11.94
N ASP A 360 -9.25 -9.53 -12.00
CA ASP A 360 -10.10 -9.21 -13.16
C ASP A 360 -10.77 -7.82 -13.06
N GLY A 361 -10.60 -7.10 -11.95
CA GLY A 361 -11.26 -5.82 -11.71
C GLY A 361 -12.77 -5.99 -11.49
N ASN A 362 -13.58 -5.19 -12.19
CA ASN A 362 -15.04 -5.27 -12.08
C ASN A 362 -15.57 -6.57 -12.71
N ILE A 363 -16.42 -7.32 -11.99
CA ILE A 363 -16.91 -8.62 -12.45
C ILE A 363 -18.27 -8.49 -13.11
N ARG A 364 -18.32 -8.68 -14.43
CA ARG A 364 -19.55 -8.81 -15.22
C ARG A 364 -20.20 -10.18 -15.07
N ASP A 365 -21.53 -10.22 -15.16
CA ASP A 365 -22.32 -11.46 -15.21
C ASP A 365 -22.16 -12.35 -13.95
N ALA A 366 -21.80 -11.79 -12.80
CA ALA A 366 -21.91 -12.46 -11.50
C ALA A 366 -23.38 -12.52 -11.08
N ILE A 367 -23.82 -13.67 -10.57
CA ILE A 367 -25.20 -13.89 -10.16
C ILE A 367 -25.34 -13.50 -8.70
N VAL A 368 -26.13 -12.46 -8.45
CA VAL A 368 -26.58 -12.07 -7.11
C VAL A 368 -27.98 -12.61 -6.90
N SER A 369 -28.17 -13.44 -5.89
CA SER A 369 -29.41 -14.15 -5.63
C SER A 369 -29.85 -14.02 -4.18
N PHE A 370 -31.14 -13.83 -3.99
CA PHE A 370 -31.77 -13.77 -2.68
C PHE A 370 -33.14 -14.42 -2.78
N ASN A 371 -33.34 -15.52 -2.04
CA ASN A 371 -34.53 -16.38 -2.18
C ASN A 371 -34.73 -16.82 -3.65
N ASP A 372 -35.91 -16.58 -4.21
CA ASP A 372 -36.28 -16.96 -5.58
C ASP A 372 -35.93 -15.89 -6.64
N GLN A 373 -35.30 -14.78 -6.22
CA GLN A 373 -34.94 -13.66 -7.11
C GLN A 373 -33.45 -13.63 -7.38
N SER A 374 -33.07 -13.29 -8.61
CA SER A 374 -31.67 -13.09 -8.97
C SER A 374 -31.49 -12.04 -10.07
N VAL A 375 -30.32 -11.42 -10.06
CA VAL A 375 -29.86 -10.46 -11.07
C VAL A 375 -28.41 -10.78 -11.44
N LYS A 376 -27.97 -10.30 -12.60
CA LYS A 376 -26.58 -10.34 -13.02
C LYS A 376 -25.95 -8.97 -12.93
N THR A 377 -24.67 -8.91 -12.58
CA THR A 377 -23.92 -7.65 -12.68
C THR A 377 -23.76 -7.18 -14.12
N ASP A 378 -23.72 -5.86 -14.30
CA ASP A 378 -23.44 -5.19 -15.57
C ASP A 378 -21.94 -5.17 -15.92
N GLU A 379 -21.56 -4.41 -16.95
CA GLU A 379 -20.16 -4.30 -17.43
C GLU A 379 -19.23 -3.62 -16.41
N ASP A 380 -19.79 -2.80 -15.52
CA ASP A 380 -19.07 -2.12 -14.45
C ASP A 380 -19.08 -2.92 -13.14
N GLY A 381 -19.62 -4.14 -13.17
CA GLY A 381 -19.73 -5.02 -12.01
C GLY A 381 -20.82 -4.61 -11.03
N ASN A 382 -21.71 -3.69 -11.40
CA ASN A 382 -22.78 -3.20 -10.53
C ASN A 382 -24.01 -4.09 -10.63
N PHE A 383 -24.75 -4.19 -9.52
CA PHE A 383 -26.06 -4.86 -9.50
C PHE A 383 -27.12 -4.04 -8.76
N THR A 384 -28.38 -4.33 -9.07
CA THR A 384 -29.55 -3.79 -8.37
C THR A 384 -30.59 -4.90 -8.28
N LEU A 385 -30.92 -5.32 -7.06
CA LEU A 385 -31.82 -6.43 -6.78
C LEU A 385 -32.93 -5.99 -5.81
N GLU A 386 -34.14 -5.82 -6.34
CA GLU A 386 -35.33 -5.52 -5.54
C GLU A 386 -35.93 -6.79 -4.93
N VAL A 387 -36.09 -6.81 -3.62
CA VAL A 387 -36.57 -7.98 -2.88
C VAL A 387 -37.65 -7.66 -1.86
N SER A 388 -38.52 -8.63 -1.63
CA SER A 388 -39.52 -8.62 -0.57
C SER A 388 -39.47 -9.92 0.24
N PHE A 389 -39.30 -9.84 1.56
CA PHE A 389 -39.17 -11.03 2.42
C PHE A 389 -39.74 -10.83 3.84
N LYS A 390 -39.89 -11.92 4.61
CA LYS A 390 -40.45 -11.90 5.99
C LYS A 390 -39.56 -12.57 7.03
N GLU A 391 -38.66 -13.44 6.59
CA GLU A 391 -37.74 -14.18 7.46
C GLU A 391 -36.32 -13.94 6.95
N SER A 392 -35.34 -13.96 7.86
CA SER A 392 -33.93 -13.84 7.48
C SER A 392 -33.57 -14.89 6.43
N ALA A 393 -32.89 -14.47 5.38
CA ALA A 393 -32.43 -15.34 4.31
C ALA A 393 -30.98 -15.00 3.94
N THR A 394 -30.37 -15.83 3.10
CA THR A 394 -28.99 -15.64 2.65
C THR A 394 -28.98 -14.98 1.28
N LEU A 395 -28.23 -13.88 1.15
CA LEU A 395 -27.86 -13.30 -0.14
C LEU A 395 -26.61 -14.04 -0.63
N THR A 396 -26.72 -14.69 -1.78
CA THR A 396 -25.64 -15.48 -2.37
C THR A 396 -25.14 -14.83 -3.64
N ILE A 397 -23.83 -14.66 -3.72
CA ILE A 397 -23.13 -14.10 -4.88
C ILE A 397 -22.21 -15.16 -5.45
N SER A 398 -22.39 -15.49 -6.73
CA SER A 398 -21.68 -16.58 -7.38
C SER A 398 -21.30 -16.25 -8.82
N LYS A 399 -20.17 -16.81 -9.25
CA LYS A 399 -19.68 -16.76 -10.63
C LYS A 399 -18.76 -17.96 -10.87
N ASP A 400 -18.87 -18.60 -12.02
CA ASP A 400 -17.99 -19.71 -12.38
C ASP A 400 -16.52 -19.26 -12.33
N GLY A 401 -15.67 -20.05 -11.66
CA GLY A 401 -14.25 -19.71 -11.42
C GLY A 401 -13.99 -18.93 -10.13
N TYR A 402 -15.03 -18.54 -9.38
CA TYR A 402 -14.93 -17.79 -8.13
C TYR A 402 -15.56 -18.52 -6.96
N THR A 403 -15.05 -18.23 -5.77
CA THR A 403 -15.63 -18.67 -4.50
C THR A 403 -16.96 -17.96 -4.29
N THR A 404 -17.99 -18.72 -3.90
CA THR A 404 -19.32 -18.16 -3.61
C THR A 404 -19.29 -17.39 -2.30
N ASN A 405 -19.77 -16.15 -2.31
CA ASN A 405 -19.97 -15.35 -1.10
C ASN A 405 -21.41 -15.47 -0.62
N GLU A 406 -21.58 -15.58 0.70
CA GLU A 406 -22.89 -15.68 1.35
C GLU A 406 -22.99 -14.64 2.47
N PHE A 407 -24.04 -13.84 2.44
CA PHE A 407 -24.35 -12.85 3.47
C PHE A 407 -25.68 -13.22 4.13
N VAL A 408 -25.67 -13.39 5.44
CA VAL A 408 -26.92 -13.51 6.19
C VAL A 408 -27.58 -12.13 6.23
N VAL A 409 -28.78 -12.02 5.67
CA VAL A 409 -29.54 -10.78 5.67
C VAL A 409 -30.26 -10.64 7.00
N ASP A 410 -29.69 -9.80 7.87
CA ASP A 410 -30.27 -9.35 9.14
C ASP A 410 -30.68 -7.87 9.06
N SER A 411 -31.17 -7.30 10.18
CA SER A 411 -31.66 -5.91 10.18
C SER A 411 -30.58 -4.84 9.98
N ASN A 412 -29.30 -5.22 10.01
CA ASN A 412 -28.19 -4.31 9.75
C ASN A 412 -27.88 -4.21 8.26
N LEU A 413 -28.22 -5.26 7.50
CA LEU A 413 -27.91 -5.32 6.07
C LEU A 413 -28.96 -4.64 5.21
N PHE A 414 -30.16 -4.33 5.74
CA PHE A 414 -31.23 -3.77 4.92
C PHE A 414 -31.85 -2.47 5.46
N ASN A 415 -32.28 -1.63 4.51
CA ASN A 415 -33.06 -0.43 4.72
C ASN A 415 -34.49 -0.65 4.24
N GLN A 416 -35.44 -0.66 5.17
CA GLN A 416 -36.86 -0.83 4.88
C GLN A 416 -37.36 0.25 3.90
N ASN A 417 -37.99 -0.17 2.82
CA ASN A 417 -38.49 0.65 1.72
C ASN A 417 -37.41 1.58 1.11
N GLY A 418 -36.14 1.17 1.17
CA GLY A 418 -35.00 1.96 0.72
C GLY A 418 -33.97 1.14 -0.05
N ILE A 419 -32.81 1.77 -0.24
CA ILE A 419 -31.64 1.16 -0.88
C ILE A 419 -30.71 0.63 0.22
N SER A 420 -30.28 -0.60 0.05
CA SER A 420 -29.33 -1.29 0.91
C SER A 420 -28.05 -1.50 0.13
N ASP A 421 -27.15 -0.54 0.24
CA ASP A 421 -25.89 -0.55 -0.48
C ASP A 421 -24.87 -1.42 0.25
N LEU A 422 -24.42 -2.48 -0.41
CA LEU A 422 -23.40 -3.40 0.09
C LEU A 422 -21.99 -2.93 -0.24
N GLY A 423 -21.85 -1.79 -0.94
CA GLY A 423 -20.57 -1.22 -1.33
C GLY A 423 -19.81 -2.11 -2.31
N THR A 424 -18.49 -2.18 -2.15
CA THR A 424 -17.64 -3.06 -2.96
C THR A 424 -17.50 -4.43 -2.30
N ILE A 425 -17.91 -5.47 -3.03
CA ILE A 425 -17.81 -6.86 -2.60
C ILE A 425 -16.63 -7.52 -3.30
N ASP A 426 -15.67 -8.02 -2.52
CA ASP A 426 -14.54 -8.83 -3.01
C ASP A 426 -15.00 -10.26 -3.31
N LEU A 427 -15.01 -10.62 -4.59
CA LEU A 427 -15.30 -11.97 -5.06
C LEU A 427 -13.98 -12.64 -5.46
N ARG A 428 -13.47 -13.51 -4.57
CA ARG A 428 -12.18 -14.17 -4.77
C ARG A 428 -12.28 -15.29 -5.80
N LYS A 429 -11.25 -15.42 -6.65
CA LYS A 429 -11.09 -16.62 -7.49
C LYS A 429 -10.98 -17.86 -6.61
N ASN A 430 -11.35 -19.01 -7.18
CA ASN A 430 -11.19 -20.29 -6.51
C ASN A 430 -9.75 -20.47 -6.00
N ALA A 431 -9.62 -20.96 -4.77
CA ALA A 431 -8.32 -21.19 -4.16
C ALA A 431 -7.62 -22.38 -4.82
N GLU A 432 -6.31 -22.25 -5.07
CA GLU A 432 -5.46 -23.41 -5.32
C GLU A 432 -4.99 -24.00 -3.98
N THR A 433 -4.75 -25.31 -3.97
CA THR A 433 -4.39 -26.05 -2.74
C THR A 433 -3.17 -26.92 -2.99
N VAL A 434 -2.20 -26.82 -2.08
CA VAL A 434 -1.02 -27.68 -2.01
C VAL A 434 -1.02 -28.49 -0.73
N SER A 435 -0.28 -29.59 -0.69
CA SER A 435 -0.24 -30.48 0.47
C SER A 435 1.16 -31.03 0.73
N LEU A 436 1.48 -31.20 2.01
CA LEU A 436 2.66 -31.94 2.45
C LEU A 436 2.41 -33.45 2.35
N SER A 437 3.50 -34.22 2.38
CA SER A 437 3.44 -35.68 2.34
C SER A 437 2.67 -36.31 3.52
N ASN A 438 2.55 -35.59 4.64
CA ASN A 438 1.77 -36.01 5.82
C ASN A 438 0.29 -35.60 5.75
N GLY A 439 -0.18 -35.00 4.65
CA GLY A 439 -1.58 -34.63 4.43
C GLY A 439 -2.01 -33.27 4.99
N LEU A 440 -1.12 -32.49 5.61
CA LEU A 440 -1.39 -31.08 5.91
C LEU A 440 -1.51 -30.31 4.59
N SER A 441 -2.59 -29.53 4.44
CA SER A 441 -2.83 -28.74 3.24
C SER A 441 -2.85 -27.25 3.51
N LEU A 442 -2.40 -26.49 2.51
CA LEU A 442 -2.46 -25.04 2.47
C LEU A 442 -3.20 -24.63 1.21
N SER A 443 -4.30 -23.92 1.37
CA SER A 443 -5.03 -23.27 0.30
C SER A 443 -4.80 -21.77 0.37
N PHE A 444 -4.82 -21.06 -0.77
CA PHE A 444 -4.67 -19.61 -0.77
C PHE A 444 -5.58 -18.96 -1.79
N SER A 445 -6.02 -17.74 -1.49
CA SER A 445 -6.81 -16.92 -2.40
C SER A 445 -6.50 -15.44 -2.20
N ARG A 446 -6.22 -14.73 -3.29
CA ARG A 446 -6.00 -13.29 -3.29
C ARG A 446 -7.33 -12.54 -3.21
N GLY A 447 -7.42 -11.60 -2.29
CA GLY A 447 -8.50 -10.61 -2.17
C GLY A 447 -8.04 -9.21 -2.58
N LEU A 448 -8.93 -8.23 -2.51
CA LEU A 448 -8.63 -6.84 -2.89
C LEU A 448 -7.51 -6.21 -2.04
N ASN A 449 -7.47 -6.52 -0.74
CA ASN A 449 -6.57 -5.90 0.23
C ASN A 449 -5.61 -6.88 0.92
N ASP A 450 -5.77 -8.18 0.67
CA ASP A 450 -5.10 -9.22 1.43
C ASP A 450 -4.91 -10.53 0.66
N ILE A 451 -4.18 -11.47 1.27
CA ILE A 451 -4.03 -12.86 0.86
C ILE A 451 -4.56 -13.74 1.99
N LEU A 452 -5.58 -14.54 1.69
CA LEU A 452 -6.13 -15.50 2.63
C LEU A 452 -5.45 -16.84 2.44
N PHE A 453 -4.75 -17.30 3.48
CA PHE A 453 -4.20 -18.64 3.61
C PHE A 453 -5.10 -19.49 4.51
N THR A 454 -5.50 -20.66 4.04
CA THR A 454 -6.28 -21.63 4.81
C THR A 454 -5.45 -22.87 5.04
N VAL A 455 -5.15 -23.14 6.31
CA VAL A 455 -4.47 -24.36 6.74
C VAL A 455 -5.52 -25.39 7.16
N SER A 456 -5.45 -26.59 6.59
CA SER A 456 -6.28 -27.72 7.02
C SER A 456 -5.44 -28.93 7.39
N LYS A 457 -5.83 -29.57 8.51
CA LYS A 457 -5.33 -30.89 8.92
C LYS A 457 -6.36 -32.02 8.75
N GLU A 458 -7.43 -31.78 7.99
CA GLU A 458 -8.50 -32.75 7.78
C GLU A 458 -7.98 -34.09 7.21
N ASN A 459 -7.03 -34.02 6.28
CA ASN A 459 -6.43 -35.19 5.63
C ASN A 459 -5.10 -35.62 6.25
N ALA A 460 -4.69 -35.00 7.34
CA ALA A 460 -3.34 -35.17 7.86
C ALA A 460 -3.20 -36.41 8.76
N THR A 461 -2.12 -37.17 8.56
CA THR A 461 -1.82 -38.39 9.31
C THR A 461 -0.71 -38.14 10.33
N GLU A 462 -0.92 -38.58 11.58
CA GLU A 462 0.09 -38.55 12.68
C GLU A 462 0.59 -37.15 13.10
N VAL A 463 -0.17 -36.08 12.84
CA VAL A 463 0.16 -34.69 13.20
C VAL A 463 -0.52 -34.20 14.48
N SER A 464 -0.23 -34.85 15.61
CA SER A 464 -0.82 -34.49 16.90
C SER A 464 -0.12 -33.31 17.60
N SER A 465 1.16 -33.06 17.30
CA SER A 465 2.00 -32.08 17.98
C SER A 465 3.22 -31.67 17.15
N GLY A 466 3.52 -30.37 17.14
CA GLY A 466 4.59 -29.80 16.33
C GLY A 466 4.31 -28.36 15.92
N THR A 467 5.18 -27.83 15.08
CA THR A 467 5.07 -26.51 14.48
C THR A 467 4.87 -26.62 12.98
N LEU A 468 3.87 -25.91 12.48
CA LEU A 468 3.69 -25.65 11.06
C LEU A 468 4.16 -24.22 10.79
N THR A 469 4.99 -24.00 9.79
CA THR A 469 5.44 -22.66 9.41
C THR A 469 5.10 -22.39 7.97
N ILE A 470 4.46 -21.25 7.69
CA ILE A 470 4.31 -20.68 6.35
C ILE A 470 5.44 -19.67 6.16
N TYR A 471 6.19 -19.81 5.08
CA TYR A 471 7.24 -18.89 4.67
C TYR A 471 6.79 -18.14 3.42
N VAL A 472 6.97 -16.82 3.40
CA VAL A 472 6.57 -15.96 2.29
C VAL A 472 7.75 -15.12 1.85
N ASP A 473 8.15 -15.24 0.60
CA ASP A 473 9.11 -14.36 -0.08
C ASP A 473 8.31 -13.29 -0.82
N ALA A 474 8.29 -12.07 -0.27
CA ALA A 474 7.44 -10.99 -0.77
C ALA A 474 8.06 -10.19 -1.92
N LYS A 475 9.40 -10.19 -2.07
CA LYS A 475 10.14 -9.41 -3.06
C LYS A 475 11.32 -10.21 -3.58
N ALA A 476 11.49 -10.23 -4.90
CA ALA A 476 12.52 -11.01 -5.58
C ALA A 476 13.87 -10.94 -4.82
N THR A 477 14.24 -12.05 -4.19
CA THR A 477 15.51 -12.15 -3.48
C THR A 477 16.65 -12.09 -4.47
N GLY A 478 17.48 -11.05 -4.41
CA GLY A 478 18.82 -11.11 -4.97
C GLY A 478 19.66 -12.01 -4.07
N VAL A 479 20.07 -13.19 -4.54
CA VAL A 479 21.12 -14.15 -4.08
C VAL A 479 21.41 -14.41 -2.58
N THR A 480 21.03 -13.56 -1.63
CA THR A 480 21.17 -13.74 -0.19
C THR A 480 19.92 -14.40 0.39
N PRO A 481 20.05 -15.60 0.99
CA PRO A 481 18.93 -16.25 1.67
C PRO A 481 18.53 -15.48 2.94
N ASN A 482 17.23 -15.36 3.18
CA ASN A 482 16.60 -14.78 4.38
C ASN A 482 16.94 -13.31 4.64
N ASN A 483 16.16 -12.41 4.05
CA ASN A 483 16.23 -10.96 4.25
C ASN A 483 14.90 -10.41 4.79
N GLN A 484 14.84 -9.09 5.03
CA GLN A 484 13.66 -8.43 5.62
C GLN A 484 12.38 -8.51 4.76
N ASN A 485 12.45 -8.97 3.51
CA ASN A 485 11.29 -9.24 2.66
C ASN A 485 10.85 -10.71 2.68
N ASP A 486 11.51 -11.55 3.47
CA ASP A 486 11.13 -12.94 3.71
C ASP A 486 10.43 -13.00 5.07
N TYR A 487 9.25 -13.62 5.13
CA TYR A 487 8.37 -13.64 6.30
C TYR A 487 8.11 -15.07 6.75
N GLN A 488 7.90 -15.27 8.05
CA GLN A 488 7.46 -16.54 8.63
C GLN A 488 6.23 -16.36 9.51
N PHE A 489 5.30 -17.30 9.40
CA PHE A 489 4.11 -17.41 10.25
C PHE A 489 4.07 -18.82 10.85
N VAL A 490 4.29 -18.92 12.15
CA VAL A 490 4.44 -20.19 12.86
C VAL A 490 3.17 -20.50 13.62
N PHE A 491 2.66 -21.72 13.43
CA PHE A 491 1.46 -22.24 14.07
C PHE A 491 1.81 -23.45 14.93
N ASN A 492 1.22 -23.52 16.11
CA ASN A 492 1.20 -24.74 16.91
C ASN A 492 0.10 -25.67 16.38
N VAL A 493 0.46 -26.87 15.89
CA VAL A 493 -0.47 -27.78 15.20
C VAL A 493 -1.54 -28.38 16.12
N SER A 494 -1.24 -28.55 17.41
CA SER A 494 -2.19 -29.08 18.39
C SER A 494 -3.33 -28.11 18.64
N SER A 495 -2.99 -26.84 18.87
CA SER A 495 -3.95 -25.77 19.14
C SER A 495 -4.50 -25.11 17.87
N MET A 496 -3.79 -25.26 16.74
CA MET A 496 -3.94 -24.52 15.50
C MET A 496 -3.77 -23.00 15.67
N SER A 497 -3.09 -22.55 16.72
CA SER A 497 -2.89 -21.14 17.06
C SER A 497 -1.57 -20.60 16.49
N LEU A 498 -1.59 -19.35 16.01
CA LEU A 498 -0.38 -18.63 15.60
C LEU A 498 0.48 -18.32 16.85
N THR A 499 1.77 -18.68 16.80
CA THR A 499 2.72 -18.46 17.90
C THR A 499 3.81 -17.45 17.56
N ARG A 500 4.03 -17.17 16.26
CA ARG A 500 5.02 -16.18 15.82
C ARG A 500 4.68 -15.67 14.42
N ALA A 501 4.80 -14.36 14.21
CA ALA A 501 4.82 -13.72 12.90
C ALA A 501 6.01 -12.74 12.85
N SER A 502 6.95 -12.96 11.93
CA SER A 502 8.15 -12.13 11.86
C SER A 502 8.76 -12.14 10.47
N THR A 503 9.61 -11.15 10.17
CA THR A 503 10.57 -11.22 9.06
C THR A 503 11.67 -12.24 9.38
N LEU A 504 12.40 -12.64 8.34
CA LEU A 504 13.57 -13.51 8.37
C LEU A 504 14.83 -12.66 8.12
N GLY A 505 15.99 -13.23 8.47
CA GLY A 505 17.30 -12.59 8.31
C GLY A 505 18.02 -12.28 9.61
N SER A 506 19.13 -11.54 9.51
CA SER A 506 20.07 -11.30 10.62
C SER A 506 19.47 -10.49 11.77
N GLN A 507 18.41 -9.74 11.52
CA GLN A 507 17.55 -9.13 12.54
C GLN A 507 16.09 -9.42 12.20
N SER A 508 15.54 -10.46 12.83
CA SER A 508 14.11 -10.78 12.73
C SER A 508 13.30 -9.69 13.43
N THR A 509 12.37 -9.07 12.70
CA THR A 509 11.44 -8.06 13.22
C THR A 509 10.03 -8.64 13.25
N PRO A 510 9.23 -8.40 14.29
CA PRO A 510 7.81 -8.78 14.29
C PRO A 510 7.09 -8.15 13.09
N VAL A 511 6.14 -8.89 12.51
CA VAL A 511 5.17 -8.28 11.56
C VAL A 511 4.17 -7.48 12.39
N SER A 512 3.82 -6.27 11.94
CA SER A 512 2.82 -5.44 12.64
C SER A 512 1.52 -6.21 12.88
N ASN A 513 0.94 -6.04 14.07
CA ASN A 513 -0.30 -6.73 14.47
C ASN A 513 -1.49 -6.35 13.57
N ASP A 514 -1.52 -5.14 13.02
CA ASP A 514 -2.56 -4.71 12.08
C ASP A 514 -2.36 -5.28 10.67
N GLY A 515 -1.19 -5.90 10.44
CA GLY A 515 -0.78 -6.45 9.16
C GLY A 515 -1.36 -7.81 8.83
N PHE A 516 -1.90 -8.53 9.82
CA PHE A 516 -2.53 -9.83 9.59
C PHE A 516 -3.62 -10.11 10.63
N THR A 517 -4.58 -10.96 10.26
CA THR A 517 -5.52 -11.55 11.21
C THR A 517 -5.43 -13.06 11.14
N PHE A 518 -5.67 -13.72 12.27
CA PHE A 518 -5.71 -15.17 12.35
C PHE A 518 -7.00 -15.58 13.05
N LYS A 519 -7.68 -16.58 12.48
CA LYS A 519 -8.91 -17.13 13.07
C LYS A 519 -8.92 -18.64 12.94
N LYS A 520 -9.13 -19.30 14.07
CA LYS A 520 -9.46 -20.72 14.09
C LYS A 520 -10.93 -20.89 13.70
N ILE A 521 -11.20 -21.66 12.65
CA ILE A 521 -12.56 -21.94 12.20
C ILE A 521 -13.14 -23.13 12.98
N ASP A 522 -12.35 -24.20 13.09
CA ASP A 522 -12.73 -25.40 13.83
C ASP A 522 -11.48 -26.13 14.37
N SER A 523 -11.61 -27.38 14.84
CA SER A 523 -10.48 -28.14 15.38
C SER A 523 -9.39 -28.47 14.35
N ASN A 524 -9.72 -28.45 13.06
CA ASN A 524 -8.90 -28.88 11.92
C ASN A 524 -8.51 -27.74 10.96
N THR A 525 -9.25 -26.64 10.97
CA THR A 525 -9.11 -25.56 10.00
C THR A 525 -8.80 -24.22 10.66
N THR A 526 -7.80 -23.55 10.11
CA THR A 526 -7.37 -22.21 10.51
C THR A 526 -7.22 -21.34 9.27
N ILE A 527 -7.56 -20.06 9.41
CA ILE A 527 -7.27 -19.05 8.40
C ILE A 527 -6.25 -18.03 8.93
N LEU A 528 -5.35 -17.62 8.05
CA LEU A 528 -4.46 -16.48 8.19
C LEU A 528 -4.78 -15.52 7.06
N ASN A 529 -5.20 -14.32 7.39
CA ASN A 529 -5.43 -13.26 6.41
C ASN A 529 -4.30 -12.24 6.49
N LEU A 530 -3.52 -12.10 5.42
CA LEU A 530 -2.29 -11.31 5.40
C LEU A 530 -2.46 -10.08 4.48
N ARG A 531 -2.38 -8.87 5.03
CA ARG A 531 -2.51 -7.64 4.23
C ARG A 531 -1.29 -7.43 3.35
N TYR A 532 -1.51 -6.91 2.15
CA TYR A 532 -0.43 -6.61 1.20
C TYR A 532 0.61 -5.65 1.76
N GLU A 533 0.15 -4.59 2.43
CA GLU A 533 0.99 -3.57 3.05
C GLU A 533 1.90 -4.13 4.15
N ALA A 534 1.44 -5.17 4.85
CA ALA A 534 2.18 -5.80 5.95
C ALA A 534 3.46 -6.51 5.49
N ILE A 535 3.47 -6.97 4.23
CA ILE A 535 4.60 -7.64 3.61
C ILE A 535 5.28 -6.80 2.52
N ASN A 536 4.92 -5.51 2.44
CA ASN A 536 5.42 -4.58 1.42
C ASN A 536 5.14 -5.05 -0.01
N THR A 537 4.05 -5.80 -0.24
CA THR A 537 3.68 -6.34 -1.56
C THR A 537 2.52 -5.53 -2.14
N ALA A 538 2.39 -5.44 -3.47
CA ALA A 538 1.20 -4.88 -4.11
C ALA A 538 0.17 -5.99 -4.46
N PRO A 539 -1.13 -5.68 -4.61
CA PRO A 539 -2.14 -6.69 -4.89
C PRO A 539 -1.90 -7.54 -6.15
N LEU A 540 -1.13 -7.06 -7.13
CA LEU A 540 -0.80 -7.79 -8.37
C LEU A 540 0.68 -8.16 -8.47
N GLU A 541 1.39 -8.21 -7.36
CA GLU A 541 2.75 -8.73 -7.34
C GLU A 541 2.79 -10.24 -7.12
N VAL A 542 3.68 -10.92 -7.83
CA VAL A 542 4.00 -12.32 -7.56
C VAL A 542 4.71 -12.42 -6.21
N ILE A 543 4.36 -13.43 -5.42
CA ILE A 543 5.10 -13.79 -4.20
C ILE A 543 5.57 -15.24 -4.28
N GLY A 544 6.70 -15.53 -3.63
CA GLY A 544 7.11 -16.90 -3.34
C GLY A 544 6.51 -17.36 -2.02
N PHE A 545 6.18 -18.63 -1.91
CA PHE A 545 5.86 -19.24 -0.62
C PHE A 545 6.32 -20.69 -0.53
N THR A 546 6.54 -21.13 0.69
CA THR A 546 6.55 -22.55 1.04
C THR A 546 5.91 -22.71 2.41
N PHE A 547 5.59 -23.95 2.77
CA PHE A 547 5.22 -24.28 4.13
C PHE A 547 5.84 -25.60 4.52
N ALA A 548 6.13 -25.73 5.81
CA ALA A 548 6.81 -26.90 6.35
C ALA A 548 6.29 -27.27 7.73
N TYR A 549 6.32 -28.55 8.03
CA TYR A 549 5.94 -29.11 9.32
C TYR A 549 7.16 -29.70 10.03
N LYS A 550 7.28 -29.41 11.33
CA LYS A 550 8.26 -30.00 12.25
C LYS A 550 7.54 -30.62 13.43
N ALA A 551 7.70 -31.93 13.64
CA ALA A 551 7.12 -32.63 14.78
C ALA A 551 7.80 -32.24 16.10
N SER A 552 7.05 -32.26 17.21
CA SER A 552 7.63 -32.00 18.54
C SER A 552 8.58 -33.11 18.97
N GLY A 553 9.78 -32.77 19.45
CA GLY A 553 10.74 -33.73 20.00
C GLY A 553 11.64 -34.43 18.98
N ASN A 554 11.58 -34.06 17.70
CA ASN A 554 12.48 -34.56 16.66
C ASN A 554 13.13 -33.36 15.94
N ASP A 555 14.39 -33.08 16.23
CA ASP A 555 15.10 -31.92 15.68
C ASP A 555 15.62 -32.11 14.24
N SER A 556 15.57 -33.34 13.71
CA SER A 556 16.19 -33.68 12.43
C SER A 556 15.24 -33.81 11.23
N GLU A 557 13.92 -33.83 11.42
CA GLU A 557 12.98 -34.13 10.33
C GLU A 557 11.96 -32.99 10.11
N VAL A 558 12.24 -32.16 9.11
CA VAL A 558 11.32 -31.13 8.60
C VAL A 558 10.68 -31.66 7.32
N ILE A 559 9.34 -31.68 7.30
CA ILE A 559 8.57 -32.04 6.10
C ILE A 559 8.28 -30.75 5.34
N SER A 560 8.99 -30.53 4.23
CA SER A 560 8.79 -29.38 3.33
C SER A 560 7.85 -29.71 2.17
N LEU A 561 7.25 -28.67 1.59
CA LEU A 561 6.44 -28.78 0.39
C LEU A 561 7.24 -29.36 -0.79
N ASN A 562 6.62 -30.27 -1.53
CA ASN A 562 7.08 -30.74 -2.85
C ASN A 562 6.02 -30.36 -3.88
N TYR A 563 6.40 -29.58 -4.89
CA TYR A 563 5.52 -29.10 -5.96
C TYR A 563 6.15 -29.37 -7.33
N ASP A 564 5.40 -30.03 -8.22
CA ASP A 564 5.85 -30.43 -9.56
C ASP A 564 7.24 -31.14 -9.55
N ASN A 565 7.37 -32.12 -8.64
CA ASN A 565 8.60 -32.89 -8.39
C ASN A 565 9.80 -32.11 -7.83
N ASN A 566 9.63 -30.84 -7.48
CA ASN A 566 10.65 -30.02 -6.84
C ASN A 566 10.34 -29.83 -5.35
N GLN A 567 11.25 -30.30 -4.50
CA GLN A 567 11.17 -30.04 -3.06
C GLN A 567 11.64 -28.62 -2.76
N THR A 568 10.80 -27.85 -2.07
CA THR A 568 11.15 -26.53 -1.56
C THR A 568 12.13 -26.65 -0.38
N ASN A 569 13.07 -25.71 -0.29
CA ASN A 569 14.00 -25.57 0.81
C ASN A 569 13.66 -24.30 1.58
N ILE A 570 13.28 -24.43 2.85
CA ILE A 570 12.88 -23.32 3.73
C ILE A 570 13.95 -22.24 3.86
N ASP A 571 15.24 -22.60 3.73
CA ASP A 571 16.37 -21.68 3.83
C ASP A 571 16.76 -21.05 2.48
N SER A 572 16.03 -21.36 1.40
CA SER A 572 16.32 -20.87 0.05
C SER A 572 15.03 -20.41 -0.65
N PRO A 573 14.68 -19.10 -0.56
CA PRO A 573 13.53 -18.51 -1.24
C PRO A 573 13.47 -18.74 -2.77
N LEU A 574 14.63 -18.97 -3.40
CA LEU A 574 14.77 -19.36 -4.81
C LEU A 574 14.07 -20.68 -5.15
N THR A 575 13.73 -21.49 -4.15
CA THR A 575 13.06 -22.79 -4.32
C THR A 575 11.58 -22.75 -3.94
N TYR A 576 11.08 -21.61 -3.47
CA TYR A 576 9.68 -21.48 -3.06
C TYR A 576 8.76 -21.54 -4.29
N VAL A 577 7.55 -22.05 -4.11
CA VAL A 577 6.52 -22.04 -5.16
C VAL A 577 6.05 -20.62 -5.36
N ARG A 578 5.83 -20.20 -6.59
CA ARG A 578 5.33 -18.86 -6.89
C ARG A 578 3.82 -18.85 -6.97
N LEU A 579 3.23 -17.89 -6.27
CA LEU A 579 1.82 -17.53 -6.37
C LEU A 579 1.68 -16.37 -7.36
N ALA A 580 1.03 -16.64 -8.47
CA ALA A 580 0.70 -15.61 -9.45
C ALA A 580 -0.49 -14.75 -9.05
N THR A 581 -0.80 -13.77 -9.90
CA THR A 581 -1.83 -12.76 -9.67
C THR A 581 -3.26 -13.31 -9.77
N ASP A 582 -3.49 -14.40 -10.50
CA ASP A 582 -4.80 -15.06 -10.66
C ASP A 582 -4.98 -16.30 -9.75
N ASN A 583 -4.09 -16.48 -8.77
CA ASN A 583 -3.95 -17.64 -7.89
C ASN A 583 -3.29 -18.90 -8.49
N HIS A 584 -2.77 -18.90 -9.72
CA HIS A 584 -2.06 -20.09 -10.21
C HIS A 584 -0.69 -20.28 -9.55
N LEU A 585 -0.27 -21.54 -9.44
CA LEU A 585 1.04 -21.92 -8.93
C LEU A 585 2.03 -22.37 -10.01
N TYR A 586 3.28 -21.93 -9.88
CA TYR A 586 4.36 -22.35 -10.76
C TYR A 586 5.72 -22.34 -10.05
N ASN A 587 6.71 -23.02 -10.63
CA ASN A 587 8.08 -22.99 -10.15
C ASN A 587 8.86 -21.87 -10.85
N ALA A 588 9.49 -20.99 -10.08
CA ALA A 588 10.49 -20.05 -10.58
C ALA A 588 11.47 -19.66 -9.48
N THR A 589 12.63 -19.16 -9.88
CA THR A 589 13.73 -18.79 -8.97
C THR A 589 13.63 -17.36 -8.45
N ASN A 590 12.74 -16.54 -8.98
CA ASN A 590 12.52 -15.16 -8.57
C ASN A 590 11.02 -14.84 -8.55
N ASN A 591 10.62 -13.73 -7.93
CA ASN A 591 9.23 -13.29 -7.93
C ASN A 591 8.90 -12.50 -9.22
N LEU A 592 9.54 -12.86 -10.33
CA LEU A 592 9.31 -12.28 -11.64
C LEU A 592 8.60 -13.33 -12.51
N GLY A 593 7.36 -13.01 -12.90
CA GLY A 593 6.65 -13.70 -13.97
C GLY A 593 5.91 -14.98 -13.58
N GLY A 594 4.59 -14.88 -13.41
CA GLY A 594 3.65 -16.00 -13.51
C GLY A 594 2.53 -15.63 -14.46
N GLU A 595 2.28 -16.44 -15.49
CA GLU A 595 1.27 -16.16 -16.53
C GLU A 595 -0.16 -15.99 -15.99
N VAL A 596 -0.64 -14.77 -15.79
CA VAL A 596 -1.70 -14.26 -16.68
C VAL A 596 -1.36 -12.83 -17.00
N ASP A 597 -0.88 -12.68 -18.23
CA ASP A 597 -0.66 -11.49 -19.01
C ASP A 597 -1.59 -10.29 -18.64
N PRO A 598 -1.20 -9.39 -17.70
CA PRO A 598 -1.88 -8.11 -17.53
C PRO A 598 -1.42 -7.08 -18.60
N TYR A 599 -0.50 -7.48 -19.47
CA TYR A 599 0.23 -6.57 -20.32
C TYR A 599 -0.40 -6.55 -21.72
N ASN A 600 -0.63 -5.34 -22.22
CA ASN A 600 -1.10 -5.17 -23.59
C ASN A 600 0.05 -5.48 -24.55
N TYR A 601 0.20 -6.74 -24.97
CA TYR A 601 1.23 -7.16 -25.91
C TYR A 601 0.97 -6.57 -27.29
N ALA A 602 1.94 -5.81 -27.78
CA ALA A 602 1.95 -5.34 -29.14
C ALA A 602 2.28 -6.51 -30.09
N ASN A 603 1.39 -6.77 -31.04
CA ASN A 603 1.60 -7.83 -32.02
C ASN A 603 2.66 -7.40 -33.05
N LEU A 604 3.77 -8.15 -33.11
CA LEU A 604 4.83 -7.93 -34.10
C LEU A 604 4.56 -8.74 -35.39
N GLY A 605 3.54 -9.58 -35.43
CA GLY A 605 3.20 -10.37 -36.61
C GLY A 605 3.90 -11.73 -36.62
N SER A 606 4.04 -12.33 -37.80
CA SER A 606 4.41 -13.73 -37.92
C SER A 606 5.41 -14.02 -39.04
N ILE A 607 6.22 -15.06 -38.84
CA ILE A 607 7.01 -15.68 -39.92
C ILE A 607 6.38 -17.01 -40.27
N ARG A 608 6.04 -17.21 -41.55
CA ARG A 608 5.52 -18.48 -42.03
C ARG A 608 6.66 -19.46 -42.31
N VAL A 609 6.63 -20.63 -41.67
CA VAL A 609 7.62 -21.71 -41.82
C VAL A 609 6.91 -22.98 -42.29
N GLY A 610 7.06 -23.31 -43.57
CA GLY A 610 6.35 -24.45 -44.17
C GLY A 610 4.83 -24.31 -44.06
N ASN A 611 4.19 -25.20 -43.28
CA ASN A 611 2.75 -25.18 -43.01
C ASN A 611 2.38 -24.50 -41.68
N GLY A 612 3.36 -24.06 -40.90
CA GLY A 612 3.17 -23.40 -39.62
C GLY A 612 3.57 -21.92 -39.61
N ASN A 613 3.31 -21.26 -38.50
CA ASN A 613 3.60 -19.85 -38.20
C ASN A 613 4.41 -19.72 -36.91
N PHE A 614 5.32 -18.76 -36.90
CA PHE A 614 6.06 -18.30 -35.73
C PHE A 614 5.61 -16.87 -35.42
N ASN A 615 4.66 -16.72 -34.50
CA ASN A 615 4.04 -15.45 -34.13
C ASN A 615 4.81 -14.79 -32.99
N THR A 616 5.14 -13.51 -33.13
CA THR A 616 5.89 -12.76 -32.13
C THR A 616 5.08 -11.60 -31.61
N SER A 617 5.16 -11.37 -30.31
CA SER A 617 4.56 -10.22 -29.64
C SER A 617 5.51 -9.69 -28.57
N VAL A 618 5.40 -8.41 -28.25
CA VAL A 618 6.27 -7.74 -27.28
C VAL A 618 5.45 -6.88 -26.35
N THR A 619 5.86 -6.80 -25.10
CA THR A 619 5.36 -5.80 -24.18
C THR A 619 6.48 -5.25 -23.32
N ARG A 620 6.27 -4.05 -22.79
CA ARG A 620 7.13 -3.37 -21.85
C ARG A 620 6.35 -3.14 -20.58
N ASP A 621 6.98 -3.53 -19.48
CA ASP A 621 6.50 -3.16 -18.15
C ASP A 621 7.12 -1.81 -17.77
N ASP A 622 6.33 -0.96 -17.11
CA ASP A 622 6.75 0.35 -16.60
C ASP A 622 7.88 0.23 -15.55
N SER A 623 8.10 -0.97 -15.01
CA SER A 623 8.94 -1.16 -13.83
C SER A 623 10.38 -1.63 -14.07
N SER A 624 10.71 -2.51 -15.03
CA SER A 624 12.12 -2.96 -15.16
C SER A 624 12.54 -3.78 -16.39
N SER A 625 11.65 -4.30 -17.23
CA SER A 625 12.02 -5.29 -18.27
C SER A 625 11.26 -5.16 -19.60
N VAL A 626 11.80 -5.79 -20.64
CA VAL A 626 11.14 -6.02 -21.94
C VAL A 626 10.76 -7.49 -22.05
N PHE A 627 9.53 -7.79 -22.44
CA PHE A 627 9.01 -9.15 -22.55
C PHE A 627 8.67 -9.46 -24.01
N PHE A 628 9.14 -10.61 -24.50
CA PHE A 628 8.81 -11.15 -25.81
C PHE A 628 8.10 -12.48 -25.66
N LYS A 629 7.04 -12.67 -26.45
CA LYS A 629 6.27 -13.91 -26.51
C LYS A 629 6.26 -14.42 -27.94
N PHE A 630 6.70 -15.67 -28.11
CA PHE A 630 6.84 -16.38 -29.37
C PHE A 630 5.94 -17.61 -29.38
N ASN A 631 4.91 -17.64 -30.22
CA ASN A 631 4.01 -18.78 -30.37
C ASN A 631 4.30 -19.51 -31.69
N TYR A 632 4.43 -20.83 -31.64
CA TYR A 632 4.69 -21.65 -32.82
C TYR A 632 3.76 -22.86 -32.92
N ASP A 633 3.50 -23.33 -34.14
CA ASP A 633 2.60 -24.46 -34.44
C ASP A 633 3.27 -25.53 -35.34
N PHE A 634 4.59 -25.51 -35.41
CA PHE A 634 5.43 -26.48 -36.13
C PHE A 634 6.54 -27.02 -35.22
N ASP A 635 7.28 -28.03 -35.69
CA ASP A 635 8.41 -28.59 -34.94
C ASP A 635 9.59 -27.61 -34.93
N PHE A 636 9.83 -26.99 -33.78
CA PHE A 636 10.89 -26.01 -33.55
C PHE A 636 12.12 -26.61 -32.83
N SER A 637 12.13 -27.92 -32.53
CA SER A 637 13.16 -28.56 -31.68
C SER A 637 14.60 -28.42 -32.21
N ASP A 638 14.83 -28.67 -33.50
CA ASP A 638 16.15 -28.57 -34.15
C ASP A 638 16.42 -27.21 -34.81
N SER A 639 15.69 -26.16 -34.40
CA SER A 639 15.71 -24.84 -35.02
C SER A 639 16.12 -23.74 -34.05
N TYR A 640 16.52 -22.59 -34.58
CA TYR A 640 16.88 -21.43 -33.76
C TYR A 640 16.20 -20.16 -34.27
N ALA A 641 15.89 -19.25 -33.34
CA ALA A 641 15.43 -17.91 -33.64
C ALA A 641 16.47 -16.90 -33.16
N SER A 642 16.62 -15.79 -33.88
CA SER A 642 17.47 -14.66 -33.48
C SER A 642 16.60 -13.42 -33.31
N LEU A 643 16.63 -12.84 -32.12
CA LEU A 643 15.97 -11.58 -31.78
C LEU A 643 17.00 -10.45 -31.80
N TYR A 644 16.70 -9.37 -32.54
CA TYR A 644 17.51 -8.17 -32.64
C TYR A 644 16.82 -7.00 -31.95
N ILE A 645 17.54 -6.31 -31.07
CA ILE A 645 17.01 -5.17 -30.31
C ILE A 645 17.96 -3.99 -30.46
N ASP A 646 17.47 -2.88 -31.01
CA ASP A 646 18.19 -1.63 -31.11
C ASP A 646 17.72 -0.63 -30.06
N THR A 647 18.62 -0.20 -29.19
CA THR A 647 18.33 0.71 -28.07
C THR A 647 18.69 2.16 -28.37
N ASN A 648 19.06 2.47 -29.62
CA ASN A 648 19.34 3.83 -30.03
C ASN A 648 18.09 4.70 -30.03
N VAL A 649 18.18 5.86 -29.37
CA VAL A 649 17.12 6.88 -29.38
C VAL A 649 16.87 7.40 -30.80
N ASN A 650 17.95 7.58 -31.57
CA ASN A 650 17.89 7.91 -32.99
C ASN A 650 18.39 6.70 -33.78
N PRO A 651 17.54 6.06 -34.61
CA PRO A 651 17.93 4.87 -35.35
C PRO A 651 19.15 5.13 -36.23
N THR A 652 20.07 4.17 -36.28
CA THR A 652 21.25 4.19 -37.16
C THR A 652 21.02 3.27 -38.35
N GLU A 653 21.60 3.59 -39.51
CA GLU A 653 21.55 2.72 -40.70
C GLU A 653 22.41 1.44 -40.55
N THR A 654 23.27 1.42 -39.53
CA THR A 654 24.23 0.35 -39.25
C THR A 654 24.14 -0.04 -37.79
N ARG A 655 24.15 -1.34 -37.51
CA ARG A 655 24.23 -1.88 -36.13
C ARG A 655 25.43 -1.33 -35.38
N ASP A 656 25.32 -1.22 -34.06
CA ASP A 656 26.38 -0.74 -33.19
C ASP A 656 26.29 -1.37 -31.78
N GLU A 657 27.05 -0.81 -30.83
CA GLU A 657 27.09 -1.24 -29.41
C GLU A 657 25.75 -1.18 -28.68
N LYS A 658 24.75 -0.54 -29.26
CA LYS A 658 23.38 -0.45 -28.77
C LYS A 658 22.41 -1.36 -29.51
N THR A 659 22.90 -2.13 -30.48
CA THR A 659 22.16 -3.20 -31.14
C THR A 659 22.57 -4.55 -30.53
N PHE A 660 21.59 -5.28 -29.99
CA PHE A 660 21.73 -6.57 -29.34
C PHE A 660 21.19 -7.70 -30.23
N GLU A 661 21.74 -8.90 -30.07
CA GLU A 661 21.25 -10.13 -30.67
C GLU A 661 21.19 -11.24 -29.61
N ILE A 662 20.02 -11.86 -29.49
CA ILE A 662 19.77 -13.03 -28.63
C ILE A 662 19.36 -14.20 -29.52
N ILE A 663 20.03 -15.34 -29.37
CA ILE A 663 19.74 -16.57 -30.13
C ILE A 663 19.21 -17.63 -29.18
N PHE A 664 18.05 -18.21 -29.45
CA PHE A 664 17.46 -19.28 -28.65
C PHE A 664 16.91 -20.41 -29.53
N ASN A 665 16.85 -21.63 -28.98
CA ASN A 665 16.34 -22.83 -29.64
C ASN A 665 14.89 -23.14 -29.25
N GLY A 666 14.27 -24.12 -29.91
CA GLY A 666 12.89 -24.53 -29.61
C GLY A 666 12.67 -25.30 -28.31
N GLU A 667 13.75 -25.61 -27.58
CA GLU A 667 13.67 -26.10 -26.20
C GLU A 667 13.59 -24.95 -25.19
N GLY A 668 13.71 -23.69 -25.65
CA GLY A 668 13.76 -22.49 -24.80
C GLY A 668 15.09 -22.31 -24.11
N THR A 669 16.19 -22.71 -24.74
CA THR A 669 17.54 -22.43 -24.25
C THR A 669 18.15 -21.29 -25.04
N ILE A 670 18.65 -20.27 -24.35
CA ILE A 670 19.45 -19.19 -24.96
C ILE A 670 20.84 -19.74 -25.26
N THR A 671 21.22 -19.72 -26.54
CA THR A 671 22.49 -20.28 -27.04
C THR A 671 23.58 -19.22 -27.23
N SER A 672 23.20 -17.95 -27.39
CA SER A 672 24.12 -16.83 -27.54
C SER A 672 23.43 -15.52 -27.19
N PHE A 673 24.15 -14.63 -26.50
CA PHE A 673 23.78 -13.24 -26.29
C PHE A 673 24.96 -12.32 -26.61
N SER A 674 24.73 -11.28 -27.42
CA SER A 674 25.78 -10.36 -27.87
C SER A 674 25.25 -8.98 -28.22
N ASN A 675 26.12 -7.98 -28.26
CA ASN A 675 25.89 -6.71 -28.95
C ASN A 675 26.89 -6.50 -30.09
N PHE A 676 26.59 -5.61 -31.03
CA PHE A 676 27.49 -5.32 -32.16
C PHE A 676 28.57 -4.31 -31.76
N ASN A 677 29.71 -4.30 -32.44
CA ASN A 677 30.68 -3.22 -32.32
C ASN A 677 30.28 -2.04 -33.21
N SER A 678 30.96 -0.90 -33.03
CA SER A 678 30.77 0.30 -33.87
C SER A 678 31.00 0.08 -35.38
N ASP A 679 31.54 -1.07 -35.79
CA ASP A 679 31.69 -1.46 -37.20
C ASP A 679 30.44 -2.15 -37.79
N GLY A 680 29.43 -2.44 -36.96
CA GLY A 680 28.15 -3.07 -37.33
C GLY A 680 28.21 -4.53 -37.78
N THR A 681 29.38 -5.17 -37.68
CA THR A 681 29.62 -6.53 -38.19
C THR A 681 30.24 -7.47 -37.17
N THR A 682 31.17 -6.97 -36.35
CA THR A 682 31.76 -7.76 -35.26
C THR A 682 30.89 -7.67 -34.00
N LYS A 683 30.91 -8.72 -33.17
CA LYS A 683 30.06 -8.87 -31.99
C LYS A 683 30.91 -8.94 -30.72
N ASN A 684 30.46 -8.32 -29.64
CA ASN A 684 30.97 -8.61 -28.30
C ASN A 684 30.04 -9.63 -27.65
N SER A 685 30.61 -10.71 -27.12
CA SER A 685 29.85 -11.71 -26.40
C SER A 685 29.44 -11.17 -25.03
N LEU A 686 28.17 -11.36 -24.69
CA LEU A 686 27.56 -11.06 -23.40
C LEU A 686 27.02 -12.35 -22.76
N ASN A 687 27.64 -13.50 -23.05
CA ASN A 687 27.12 -14.79 -22.60
C ASN A 687 27.11 -14.96 -21.08
N ASP A 688 27.97 -14.22 -20.36
CA ASP A 688 27.97 -14.19 -18.89
C ASP A 688 26.70 -13.53 -18.31
N GLU A 689 25.93 -12.81 -19.13
CA GLU A 689 24.64 -12.20 -18.76
C GLU A 689 23.43 -13.10 -19.07
N ILE A 690 23.62 -14.28 -19.69
CA ILE A 690 22.51 -15.17 -20.05
C ILE A 690 21.70 -15.60 -18.81
N ASP A 691 22.37 -15.83 -17.68
CA ASP A 691 21.72 -16.22 -16.43
C ASP A 691 20.81 -15.10 -15.86
N ASN A 692 20.96 -13.86 -16.34
CA ASN A 692 20.11 -12.73 -15.98
C ASN A 692 18.91 -12.56 -16.95
N LEU A 693 18.84 -13.35 -18.02
CA LEU A 693 17.70 -13.42 -18.92
C LEU A 693 16.76 -14.56 -18.48
N ILE A 694 15.46 -14.33 -18.52
CA ILE A 694 14.47 -15.36 -18.16
C ILE A 694 13.82 -15.85 -19.44
N ILE A 695 13.94 -17.15 -19.70
CA ILE A 695 13.27 -17.82 -20.80
C ILE A 695 12.40 -18.96 -20.26
N THR A 696 11.15 -19.01 -20.69
CA THR A 696 10.21 -20.08 -20.31
C THR A 696 9.59 -20.70 -21.56
N THR A 697 9.35 -22.01 -21.52
CA THR A 697 8.73 -22.75 -22.64
C THR A 697 7.53 -23.55 -22.14
N LYS A 698 6.37 -23.33 -22.74
CA LYS A 698 5.12 -24.04 -22.41
C LYS A 698 4.18 -24.08 -23.61
N ASN A 699 3.58 -25.23 -23.91
CA ASN A 699 2.54 -25.37 -24.94
C ASN A 699 2.87 -24.74 -26.31
N ASN A 700 4.07 -24.98 -26.84
CA ASN A 700 4.58 -24.36 -28.07
C ASN A 700 4.63 -22.82 -28.03
N GLN A 701 4.85 -22.26 -26.84
CA GLN A 701 5.12 -20.86 -26.61
C GLN A 701 6.46 -20.72 -25.89
N ILE A 702 7.27 -19.77 -26.33
CA ILE A 702 8.49 -19.33 -25.64
C ILE A 702 8.27 -17.89 -25.20
N THR A 703 8.54 -17.60 -23.93
CA THR A 703 8.53 -16.24 -23.39
C THR A 703 9.93 -15.87 -22.94
N LEU A 704 10.39 -14.68 -23.32
CA LEU A 704 11.71 -14.15 -23.02
C LEU A 704 11.57 -12.80 -22.33
N GLN A 705 12.07 -12.69 -21.10
CA GLN A 705 12.16 -11.44 -20.36
C GLN A 705 13.61 -10.96 -20.32
N ILE A 706 13.80 -9.68 -20.65
CA ILE A 706 15.10 -9.03 -20.73
C ILE A 706 15.07 -7.79 -19.82
N PRO A 707 15.82 -7.79 -18.72
CA PRO A 707 15.96 -6.61 -17.86
C PRO A 707 16.49 -5.37 -18.62
N ASN A 708 15.91 -4.21 -18.33
CA ASN A 708 16.30 -2.92 -18.93
C ASN A 708 17.76 -2.56 -18.62
N GLU A 709 18.29 -3.01 -17.47
CA GLU A 709 19.67 -2.80 -17.06
C GLU A 709 20.67 -3.48 -18.00
N ILE A 710 20.34 -4.69 -18.48
CA ILE A 710 21.17 -5.43 -19.43
C ILE A 710 21.20 -4.72 -20.79
N LEU A 711 20.05 -4.16 -21.20
CA LEU A 711 19.94 -3.36 -22.42
C LEU A 711 20.47 -1.93 -22.25
N ASN A 712 20.83 -1.52 -21.03
CA ASN A 712 21.21 -0.16 -20.67
C ASN A 712 20.20 0.90 -21.14
N ILE A 713 18.91 0.62 -20.95
CA ILE A 713 17.79 1.51 -21.29
C ILE A 713 17.01 1.93 -20.06
N LYS A 714 16.29 3.05 -20.17
CA LYS A 714 15.32 3.47 -19.14
C LYS A 714 13.97 2.79 -19.40
N SER A 715 13.13 2.69 -18.38
CA SER A 715 11.77 2.15 -18.50
C SER A 715 10.96 2.85 -19.60
N ASN A 716 11.16 4.16 -19.78
CA ASN A 716 10.48 4.96 -20.80
C ASN A 716 11.22 5.11 -22.15
N SER A 717 12.31 4.38 -22.39
CA SER A 717 13.03 4.44 -23.68
C SER A 717 12.16 3.93 -24.83
N THR A 718 12.57 4.10 -26.08
CA THR A 718 11.99 3.39 -27.23
C THR A 718 13.00 2.37 -27.72
N ILE A 719 12.56 1.17 -28.08
CA ILE A 719 13.43 0.14 -28.66
C ILE A 719 13.00 -0.17 -30.09
N GLY A 720 13.96 -0.47 -30.95
CA GLY A 720 13.74 -1.07 -32.27
C GLY A 720 13.84 -2.58 -32.16
N VAL A 721 12.95 -3.31 -32.80
CA VAL A 721 12.98 -4.78 -32.83
C VAL A 721 13.04 -5.28 -34.27
N SER A 722 13.76 -6.38 -34.49
CA SER A 722 13.62 -7.27 -35.64
C SER A 722 13.91 -8.71 -35.22
N TYR A 723 13.47 -9.70 -35.98
CA TYR A 723 13.77 -11.10 -35.66
C TYR A 723 13.85 -11.99 -36.91
N THR A 724 14.55 -13.12 -36.77
CA THR A 724 14.68 -14.17 -37.77
C THR A 724 14.41 -15.53 -37.16
N ILE A 725 14.07 -16.48 -38.01
CA ILE A 725 14.02 -17.89 -37.65
C ILE A 725 14.77 -18.72 -38.68
N THR A 726 15.56 -19.68 -38.22
CA THR A 726 16.26 -20.62 -39.07
C THR A 726 15.78 -22.03 -38.79
N VAL A 727 15.22 -22.65 -39.83
CA VAL A 727 14.70 -24.02 -39.79
C VAL A 727 15.34 -24.80 -40.94
N ASN A 728 15.96 -25.94 -40.65
CA ASN A 728 16.66 -26.77 -41.66
C ASN A 728 17.67 -25.98 -42.51
N GLU A 729 18.53 -25.17 -41.87
CA GLU A 729 19.53 -24.29 -42.53
C GLU A 729 18.96 -23.16 -43.41
N VAL A 730 17.64 -22.99 -43.47
CA VAL A 730 16.97 -21.89 -44.20
C VAL A 730 16.56 -20.81 -43.20
N THR A 731 17.15 -19.62 -43.34
CA THR A 731 16.81 -18.46 -42.51
C THR A 731 15.72 -17.64 -43.18
N SER A 732 14.60 -17.47 -42.48
CA SER A 732 13.52 -16.57 -42.86
C SER A 732 13.61 -15.30 -42.03
N VAL A 733 13.50 -14.15 -42.69
CA VAL A 733 13.49 -12.83 -42.05
C VAL A 733 12.04 -12.44 -41.79
N TRP A 734 11.81 -11.74 -40.69
CA TRP A 734 10.51 -11.17 -40.38
C TRP A 734 9.99 -10.27 -41.50
N THR A 735 8.80 -10.60 -41.99
CA THR A 735 7.96 -9.69 -42.77
C THR A 735 6.89 -9.15 -41.83
N PHE A 736 6.87 -7.83 -41.64
CA PHE A 736 5.79 -7.22 -40.86
C PHE A 736 4.51 -7.29 -41.71
N ASP A 737 3.55 -8.13 -41.32
CA ASP A 737 2.28 -8.33 -42.03
C ASP A 737 1.19 -7.53 -41.28
N ASN A 738 1.06 -6.26 -41.63
CA ASN A 738 -0.14 -5.47 -41.37
C ASN A 738 -0.86 -5.32 -42.72
N GLU A 739 -2.20 -5.35 -42.76
CA GLU A 739 -3.04 -5.58 -43.95
C GLU A 739 -2.79 -4.66 -45.17
N LEU A 740 -1.89 -3.67 -45.05
CA LEU A 740 -1.59 -2.65 -46.04
C LEU A 740 -0.12 -2.59 -46.51
N PHE A 741 0.82 -3.30 -45.88
CA PHE A 741 2.24 -3.33 -46.29
C PHE A 741 2.90 -4.68 -46.01
N ARG A 742 3.51 -5.29 -47.05
CA ARG A 742 4.53 -6.35 -46.88
C ARG A 742 5.90 -5.75 -47.10
N HIS A 743 6.63 -5.50 -46.02
CA HIS A 743 8.03 -5.10 -46.07
C HIS A 743 8.84 -6.07 -45.21
N GLU A 744 9.88 -6.66 -45.79
CA GLU A 744 10.85 -7.43 -45.02
C GLU A 744 11.65 -6.45 -44.16
N ILE A 745 11.78 -6.73 -42.87
CA ILE A 745 12.51 -5.86 -41.95
C ILE A 745 13.95 -6.35 -41.85
N PRO A 746 14.90 -5.72 -42.56
CA PRO A 746 16.26 -6.23 -42.63
C PRO A 746 16.94 -6.16 -41.27
N VAL A 747 17.45 -7.30 -40.78
CA VAL A 747 18.21 -7.35 -39.53
C VAL A 747 19.53 -6.58 -39.56
N THR A 748 19.99 -6.14 -40.74
CA THR A 748 21.25 -5.40 -40.90
C THR A 748 21.10 -3.89 -40.77
N ASN A 749 19.87 -3.36 -40.83
CA ASN A 749 19.61 -1.93 -40.81
C ASN A 749 18.66 -1.55 -39.65
N PRO A 750 19.19 -1.14 -38.47
CA PRO A 750 18.39 -0.74 -37.32
C PRO A 750 17.41 0.42 -37.57
N SER A 751 17.65 1.25 -38.60
CA SER A 751 16.71 2.31 -38.99
C SER A 751 15.38 1.80 -39.53
N GLU A 752 15.32 0.54 -39.95
CA GLU A 752 14.10 -0.12 -40.42
C GLU A 752 13.43 -1.00 -39.36
N TYR A 753 14.02 -1.14 -38.16
CA TYR A 753 13.44 -1.94 -37.07
C TYR A 753 12.12 -1.32 -36.58
N VAL A 754 11.15 -2.16 -36.20
CA VAL A 754 9.88 -1.72 -35.64
C VAL A 754 10.10 -1.10 -34.27
N ARG A 755 9.61 0.12 -34.07
CA ARG A 755 9.83 0.86 -32.82
C ARG A 755 8.68 0.65 -31.86
N ILE A 756 9.01 0.25 -30.63
CA ILE A 756 8.08 0.04 -29.52
C ILE A 756 8.47 0.98 -28.39
N ASP A 757 7.56 1.86 -27.99
CA ASP A 757 7.73 2.70 -26.80
C ASP A 757 7.27 1.98 -25.52
N SER A 758 7.43 2.63 -24.37
CA SER A 758 7.03 2.06 -23.08
C SER A 758 5.52 1.86 -22.92
N THR A 759 4.69 2.41 -23.82
CA THR A 759 3.23 2.24 -23.80
C THR A 759 2.75 1.14 -24.74
N ASN A 760 3.67 0.33 -25.29
CA ASN A 760 3.40 -0.73 -26.26
C ASN A 760 2.85 -0.23 -27.59
N VAL A 761 3.03 1.05 -27.92
CA VAL A 761 2.64 1.60 -29.22
C VAL A 761 3.71 1.25 -30.25
N ILE A 762 3.30 0.55 -31.30
CA ILE A 762 4.13 0.24 -32.47
C ILE A 762 4.13 1.44 -33.40
N THR A 763 5.32 1.98 -33.68
CA THR A 763 5.51 2.99 -34.73
C THR A 763 6.45 2.47 -35.81
N THR A 764 6.02 2.60 -37.06
CA THR A 764 6.81 2.26 -38.25
C THR A 764 7.47 3.49 -38.89
N ASP A 765 7.34 4.68 -38.28
CA ASP A 765 7.91 5.92 -38.80
C ASP A 765 9.14 6.38 -37.99
N PRO A 766 10.37 6.14 -38.49
CA PRO A 766 11.62 6.46 -37.80
C PRO A 766 11.91 7.97 -37.63
N LEU A 767 10.97 8.86 -38.00
CA LEU A 767 11.13 10.32 -37.88
C LEU A 767 10.27 11.00 -36.79
N SER A 768 9.52 10.26 -35.97
CA SER A 768 8.56 10.85 -35.03
C SER A 768 9.10 11.21 -33.62
N TYR A 769 10.34 10.84 -33.26
CA TYR A 769 10.78 10.84 -31.85
C TYR A 769 11.87 11.85 -31.43
N THR A 770 11.95 13.03 -32.07
CA THR A 770 12.66 14.16 -31.44
C THR A 770 11.69 15.02 -30.64
N ASN A 771 11.61 14.75 -29.33
CA ASN A 771 11.10 15.59 -28.21
C ASN A 771 9.89 15.04 -27.42
N LEU A 772 10.04 14.03 -26.56
CA LEU A 772 9.08 13.85 -25.47
C LEU A 772 9.83 13.55 -24.16
N SER A 773 10.25 14.62 -23.47
CA SER A 773 10.51 14.56 -22.04
C SER A 773 9.63 15.60 -21.33
N THR A 774 8.96 15.11 -20.28
CA THR A 774 8.26 15.81 -19.18
C THR A 774 6.74 16.11 -19.27
N VAL A 775 6.04 15.53 -18.25
CA VAL A 775 4.74 15.85 -17.59
C VAL A 775 3.47 15.47 -18.38
N GLY A 776 2.46 14.76 -17.89
CA GLY A 776 2.09 14.21 -16.58
C GLY A 776 0.57 14.33 -16.41
N GLY A 777 -0.16 13.21 -16.27
CA GLY A 777 -1.56 13.15 -15.79
C GLY A 777 -2.69 13.72 -16.68
N LYS A 778 -3.64 12.85 -17.05
CA LYS A 778 -5.01 13.08 -17.60
C LYS A 778 -5.25 14.32 -18.50
N SER A 779 -5.43 14.03 -19.81
CA SER A 779 -6.05 14.85 -20.89
C SER A 779 -5.22 15.85 -21.71
N ASP A 780 -4.05 15.43 -22.23
CA ASP A 780 -3.29 16.21 -23.24
C ASP A 780 -3.03 15.40 -24.54
N ASN A 781 -3.87 15.60 -25.58
CA ASN A 781 -3.66 14.97 -26.89
C ASN A 781 -2.69 15.77 -27.75
N THR A 782 -1.53 15.18 -28.05
CA THR A 782 -0.41 15.83 -28.74
C THR A 782 -0.20 15.27 -30.16
N VAL A 783 -0.16 16.12 -31.18
CA VAL A 783 0.09 15.77 -32.60
C VAL A 783 1.34 16.52 -33.11
N THR A 784 2.33 15.84 -33.71
CA THR A 784 3.61 16.46 -34.11
C THR A 784 3.90 16.37 -35.62
N ALA A 785 3.98 17.51 -36.30
CA ALA A 785 4.53 17.69 -37.66
C ALA A 785 5.98 18.15 -37.59
N SER A 786 6.79 17.87 -38.62
CA SER A 786 8.27 17.96 -38.66
C SER A 786 8.94 19.22 -38.07
N THR A 787 8.20 20.29 -37.77
CA THR A 787 8.66 21.44 -36.96
C THR A 787 7.62 22.03 -36.00
N LEU A 788 6.39 21.49 -35.94
CA LEU A 788 5.25 22.04 -35.18
C LEU A 788 4.52 20.93 -34.42
N ARG A 789 4.29 21.14 -33.12
CA ARG A 789 3.47 20.31 -32.25
C ARG A 789 2.17 21.02 -31.91
N TYR A 790 1.07 20.31 -32.06
CA TYR A 790 -0.28 20.75 -31.68
C TYR A 790 -0.71 19.96 -30.46
N GLN A 791 -1.37 20.63 -29.53
CA GLN A 791 -1.94 20.04 -28.34
C GLN A 791 -3.35 20.58 -28.22
N LEU A 792 -4.34 19.69 -28.29
CA LEU A 792 -5.73 20.05 -28.09
C LEU A 792 -6.16 19.63 -26.70
N SER A 793 -6.79 20.53 -25.96
CA SER A 793 -7.46 20.22 -24.71
C SER A 793 -8.84 20.87 -24.65
N ARG A 794 -9.78 20.19 -23.99
CA ARG A 794 -11.14 20.67 -23.78
C ARG A 794 -11.33 21.00 -22.31
N SER A 795 -11.96 22.13 -22.02
CA SER A 795 -12.52 22.41 -20.71
C SER A 795 -13.99 22.00 -20.73
N LEU A 796 -14.43 21.23 -19.73
CA LEU A 796 -15.84 20.81 -19.60
C LEU A 796 -16.82 21.99 -19.50
N GLU A 797 -16.38 23.18 -19.09
CA GLU A 797 -17.30 24.31 -18.89
C GLU A 797 -17.04 25.50 -19.83
N ASN A 798 -15.81 25.65 -20.35
CA ASN A 798 -15.37 26.95 -20.86
C ASN A 798 -15.05 27.00 -22.36
N GLY A 799 -14.60 25.91 -22.98
CA GLY A 799 -14.20 25.91 -24.39
C GLY A 799 -13.02 25.00 -24.73
N ILE A 800 -12.44 25.22 -25.91
CA ILE A 800 -11.33 24.44 -26.48
C ILE A 800 -10.04 25.24 -26.38
N THR A 801 -8.95 24.62 -25.96
CA THR A 801 -7.60 25.19 -26.00
C THR A 801 -6.75 24.45 -27.02
N ILE A 802 -6.11 25.21 -27.91
CA ILE A 802 -5.15 24.69 -28.88
C ILE A 802 -3.79 25.29 -28.57
N LYS A 803 -2.85 24.46 -28.11
CA LYS A 803 -1.45 24.82 -27.95
C LYS A 803 -0.70 24.45 -29.22
N VAL A 804 0.04 25.41 -29.78
CA VAL A 804 0.89 25.24 -30.96
C VAL A 804 2.33 25.55 -30.54
N THR A 805 3.22 24.57 -30.68
CA THR A 805 4.64 24.66 -30.33
C THR A 805 5.48 24.50 -31.57
N ASN A 806 6.29 25.48 -31.91
CA ASN A 806 7.30 25.33 -32.95
C ASN A 806 8.57 24.70 -32.37
N LEU A 807 8.86 23.48 -32.80
CA LEU A 807 9.95 22.64 -32.30
C LEU A 807 11.33 23.07 -32.82
N THR A 808 11.38 23.98 -33.81
CA THR A 808 12.64 24.33 -34.48
C THR A 808 13.03 25.79 -34.39
N ARG A 809 12.08 26.70 -34.11
CA ARG A 809 12.35 28.14 -34.05
C ARG A 809 11.29 28.90 -33.24
N ASP A 810 11.65 30.11 -32.82
CA ASP A 810 10.72 31.06 -32.20
C ASP A 810 9.70 31.57 -33.21
N PHE A 811 8.51 31.90 -32.71
CA PHE A 811 7.54 32.70 -33.46
C PHE A 811 8.03 34.15 -33.55
N ALA A 812 8.24 34.66 -34.77
CA ALA A 812 8.86 35.98 -35.00
C ALA A 812 8.22 36.73 -36.19
N ASP A 813 8.21 38.07 -36.10
CA ASP A 813 7.60 38.98 -37.08
C ASP A 813 8.09 38.79 -38.52
N GLU A 814 9.34 38.35 -38.69
CA GLU A 814 9.94 38.12 -40.01
C GLU A 814 9.27 37.00 -40.81
N TYR A 815 8.55 36.09 -40.15
CA TYR A 815 7.84 34.97 -40.78
C TYR A 815 6.35 35.23 -41.01
N LYS A 816 5.83 36.40 -40.60
CA LYS A 816 4.42 36.78 -40.65
C LYS A 816 3.76 36.67 -42.04
N LYS A 817 4.55 36.67 -43.13
CA LYS A 817 4.04 36.66 -44.51
C LYS A 817 4.23 35.35 -45.27
N ASP A 818 5.12 34.48 -44.80
CA ASP A 818 5.60 33.33 -45.58
C ASP A 818 4.98 32.00 -45.18
N GLU A 819 4.64 31.83 -43.90
CA GLU A 819 4.03 30.61 -43.38
C GLU A 819 2.87 30.97 -42.46
N ASN A 820 1.69 30.44 -42.77
CA ASN A 820 0.53 30.55 -41.92
C ASN A 820 0.13 29.15 -41.46
N ILE A 821 -0.09 29.00 -40.17
CA ILE A 821 -0.61 27.76 -39.61
C ILE A 821 -2.13 27.88 -39.63
N GLU A 822 -2.80 26.95 -40.31
CA GLU A 822 -4.25 26.91 -40.38
C GLU A 822 -4.77 25.69 -39.65
N PHE A 823 -5.80 25.88 -38.85
CA PHE A 823 -6.54 24.78 -38.26
C PHE A 823 -8.04 25.00 -38.43
N TYR A 824 -8.74 23.89 -38.56
CA TYR A 824 -10.15 23.83 -38.83
C TYR A 824 -10.83 23.05 -37.70
N LEU A 825 -11.95 23.58 -37.23
CA LEU A 825 -12.84 22.93 -36.28
C LEU A 825 -14.20 22.76 -36.94
N ASP A 826 -14.78 21.57 -36.85
CA ASP A 826 -16.15 21.31 -37.27
C ASP A 826 -16.97 20.83 -36.08
N THR A 827 -18.09 21.48 -35.84
CA THR A 827 -18.94 21.24 -34.66
C THR A 827 -20.32 20.70 -35.01
N GLY A 828 -20.55 20.32 -36.27
CA GLY A 828 -21.83 19.85 -36.76
C GLY A 828 -21.94 18.33 -36.79
N ASP A 829 -23.15 17.81 -37.05
CA ASP A 829 -23.36 16.39 -37.35
C ASP A 829 -22.57 15.93 -38.59
N SER A 830 -22.10 16.86 -39.43
CA SER A 830 -21.18 16.63 -40.54
C SER A 830 -19.79 16.11 -40.09
N ALA A 831 -19.43 16.33 -38.82
CA ALA A 831 -18.30 15.67 -38.18
C ALA A 831 -18.61 14.21 -37.81
N ARG A 832 -19.88 13.77 -37.89
CA ARG A 832 -20.34 12.39 -37.70
C ARG A 832 -20.47 11.73 -39.09
N PHE A 833 -19.98 10.51 -39.22
CA PHE A 833 -20.11 9.76 -40.47
C PHE A 833 -21.60 9.53 -40.80
N GLY A 834 -22.06 10.06 -41.92
CA GLY A 834 -23.26 9.56 -42.59
C GLY A 834 -22.88 8.37 -43.48
N GLU A 835 -23.61 7.25 -43.38
CA GLU A 835 -23.39 6.01 -44.15
C GLU A 835 -23.34 6.19 -45.69
N SER A 836 -23.70 7.36 -46.22
CA SER A 836 -23.72 7.69 -47.65
C SER A 836 -22.47 8.40 -48.19
N ALA A 837 -21.42 8.64 -47.40
CA ALA A 837 -20.26 9.44 -47.79
C ALA A 837 -19.30 8.81 -48.83
N TYR A 838 -19.59 7.61 -49.34
CA TYR A 838 -18.74 6.88 -50.30
C TYR A 838 -19.07 7.11 -51.78
N GLY A 839 -20.07 7.94 -52.10
CA GLY A 839 -20.47 8.24 -53.48
C GLY A 839 -20.35 9.72 -53.82
N ASP A 840 -19.35 10.06 -54.64
CA ASP A 840 -19.09 11.38 -55.25
C ASP A 840 -18.42 12.43 -54.33
N VAL A 841 -17.14 12.72 -54.60
CA VAL A 841 -16.25 13.65 -53.86
C VAL A 841 -16.60 15.13 -54.15
N THR A 842 -17.88 15.44 -54.32
CA THR A 842 -18.34 16.77 -54.74
C THR A 842 -19.39 17.38 -53.81
N GLY A 843 -19.66 16.77 -52.65
CA GLY A 843 -20.94 16.97 -51.96
C GLY A 843 -20.98 17.58 -50.55
N ILE A 844 -19.96 17.44 -49.68
CA ILE A 844 -20.07 17.94 -48.29
C ILE A 844 -18.91 18.88 -48.00
N HIS A 845 -19.19 20.14 -48.25
CA HIS A 845 -18.31 21.27 -48.07
C HIS A 845 -18.51 21.87 -46.69
N ARG A 846 -17.45 22.50 -46.17
CA ARG A 846 -17.46 23.39 -44.99
C ARG A 846 -18.81 24.10 -44.86
N ASP A 847 -19.47 23.93 -43.73
CA ASP A 847 -20.83 24.42 -43.48
C ASP A 847 -20.84 25.50 -42.40
N SER A 848 -22.02 25.88 -41.91
CA SER A 848 -22.15 26.86 -40.82
C SER A 848 -21.58 26.42 -39.45
N ASN A 849 -21.17 25.16 -39.32
CA ASN A 849 -20.47 24.58 -38.18
C ASN A 849 -18.96 24.42 -38.39
N THR A 850 -18.45 24.74 -39.58
CA THR A 850 -17.01 24.73 -39.84
C THR A 850 -16.39 26.10 -39.55
N PHE A 851 -15.31 26.08 -38.79
CA PHE A 851 -14.50 27.24 -38.41
C PHE A 851 -13.07 27.03 -38.88
N MET A 852 -12.42 28.09 -39.36
CA MET A 852 -10.99 28.11 -39.68
C MET A 852 -10.32 29.23 -38.91
N PHE A 853 -9.16 28.92 -38.36
CA PHE A 853 -8.32 29.84 -37.64
C PHE A 853 -6.94 29.81 -38.26
N ARG A 854 -6.32 30.98 -38.38
CA ARG A 854 -4.99 31.14 -38.95
C ARG A 854 -4.07 31.85 -37.96
N LEU A 855 -3.00 31.18 -37.61
CA LEU A 855 -1.89 31.75 -36.86
C LEU A 855 -0.81 32.21 -37.86
N GLY A 856 -0.38 33.47 -37.76
CA GLY A 856 0.77 33.96 -38.51
C GLY A 856 2.07 33.35 -37.99
N GLY A 857 3.15 33.46 -38.77
CA GLY A 857 4.50 33.04 -38.34
C GLY A 857 5.06 33.80 -37.12
N ASP A 858 4.41 34.90 -36.71
CA ASP A 858 4.64 35.65 -35.47
C ASP A 858 3.91 35.05 -34.25
N GLY A 859 3.07 34.04 -34.47
CA GLY A 859 2.29 33.38 -33.43
C GLY A 859 1.03 34.16 -33.04
N GLU A 860 0.65 35.19 -33.81
CA GLU A 860 -0.57 35.96 -33.61
C GLU A 860 -1.70 35.45 -34.51
N LEU A 861 -2.94 35.54 -34.02
CA LEU A 861 -4.10 35.08 -34.77
C LEU A 861 -4.43 36.11 -35.86
N SER A 862 -4.13 35.75 -37.10
CA SER A 862 -4.22 36.65 -38.25
C SER A 862 -5.58 36.62 -38.96
N LEU A 863 -6.35 35.55 -38.77
CA LEU A 863 -7.62 35.35 -39.46
C LEU A 863 -8.50 34.32 -38.75
N ILE A 864 -9.81 34.61 -38.63
CA ILE A 864 -10.82 33.62 -38.27
C ILE A 864 -11.93 33.65 -39.30
N ARG A 865 -12.40 32.48 -39.75
CA ARG A 865 -13.53 32.33 -40.66
C ARG A 865 -14.54 31.35 -40.09
N LYS A 866 -15.81 31.75 -40.09
CA LYS A 866 -16.94 30.84 -39.93
C LYS A 866 -17.58 30.65 -41.30
N TYR A 867 -17.66 29.41 -41.78
CA TYR A 867 -18.24 29.13 -43.09
C TYR A 867 -19.77 29.26 -43.04
N ARG A 868 -20.42 29.32 -44.20
CA ARG A 868 -21.88 29.38 -44.35
C ARG A 868 -22.33 28.19 -45.17
N ASP A 869 -23.54 27.71 -44.91
CA ASP A 869 -24.15 26.62 -45.68
C ASP A 869 -24.17 26.97 -47.18
N GLY A 870 -23.77 26.02 -48.05
CA GLY A 870 -23.89 26.18 -49.50
C GLY A 870 -22.66 26.75 -50.24
N ASN A 871 -21.45 26.45 -49.77
CA ASN A 871 -20.24 26.37 -50.60
C ASN A 871 -19.68 27.66 -51.24
N SER A 872 -20.06 28.87 -50.80
CA SER A 872 -19.48 30.09 -51.38
C SER A 872 -19.42 31.33 -50.48
N GLY A 873 -19.49 31.18 -49.15
CA GLY A 873 -19.33 32.31 -48.24
C GLY A 873 -18.78 31.93 -46.88
N TYR A 874 -18.02 32.86 -46.29
CA TYR A 874 -17.62 32.83 -44.89
C TYR A 874 -17.87 34.20 -44.26
N THR A 875 -18.13 34.21 -42.97
CA THR A 875 -18.01 35.41 -42.15
C THR A 875 -16.57 35.46 -41.64
N GLU A 876 -15.84 36.50 -42.04
CA GLU A 876 -14.47 36.75 -41.61
C GLU A 876 -14.48 37.64 -40.38
N TYR A 877 -13.75 37.24 -39.35
CA TYR A 877 -13.52 38.05 -38.15
C TYR A 877 -12.07 38.52 -38.17
N LYS A 878 -11.88 39.82 -37.92
CA LYS A 878 -10.55 40.43 -37.89
C LYS A 878 -9.96 40.36 -36.49
N GLU A 879 -8.69 40.69 -36.36
CA GLU A 879 -7.96 40.75 -35.08
C GLU A 879 -8.72 41.55 -34.00
N GLU A 880 -9.37 42.66 -34.38
CA GLU A 880 -10.19 43.49 -33.49
C GLU A 880 -11.45 42.79 -32.94
N ASP A 881 -11.94 41.74 -33.62
CA ASP A 881 -13.08 40.95 -33.17
C ASP A 881 -12.68 39.84 -32.19
N VAL A 882 -11.41 39.41 -32.16
CA VAL A 882 -10.93 38.25 -31.37
C VAL A 882 -11.27 38.42 -29.89
N THR A 883 -10.98 39.59 -29.33
CA THR A 883 -11.27 39.89 -27.91
C THR A 883 -12.78 39.96 -27.64
N ARG A 884 -13.57 40.49 -28.58
CA ARG A 884 -15.03 40.58 -28.46
C ARG A 884 -15.71 39.20 -28.52
N LEU A 885 -15.10 38.26 -29.24
CA LEU A 885 -15.57 36.87 -29.39
C LEU A 885 -15.12 35.96 -28.23
N GLY A 886 -14.39 36.50 -27.25
CA GLY A 886 -13.89 35.74 -26.09
C GLY A 886 -12.74 34.78 -26.40
N ILE A 887 -12.19 34.85 -27.61
CA ILE A 887 -11.02 34.05 -28.03
C ILE A 887 -9.77 34.70 -27.44
N LYS A 888 -8.89 33.90 -26.84
CA LYS A 888 -7.65 34.39 -26.20
C LYS A 888 -6.44 33.69 -26.79
N VAL A 889 -5.49 34.47 -27.31
CA VAL A 889 -4.16 33.98 -27.68
C VAL A 889 -3.20 34.34 -26.55
N THR A 890 -2.50 33.34 -26.02
CA THR A 890 -1.54 33.50 -24.92
C THR A 890 -0.17 33.01 -25.39
N THR A 891 0.83 33.87 -25.28
CA THR A 891 2.23 33.46 -25.43
C THR A 891 2.65 32.67 -24.20
N VAL A 892 2.86 31.36 -24.37
CA VAL A 892 3.35 30.49 -23.29
C VAL A 892 4.86 30.66 -23.15
N ASN A 893 5.58 30.68 -24.28
CA ASN A 893 6.99 31.00 -24.38
C ASN A 893 7.31 31.42 -25.84
N ALA A 894 8.59 31.65 -26.16
CA ALA A 894 9.01 32.12 -27.49
C ALA A 894 8.59 31.20 -28.64
N THR A 895 8.57 29.88 -28.40
CA THR A 895 8.21 28.84 -29.38
C THR A 895 6.78 28.35 -29.27
N THR A 896 6.02 28.75 -28.26
CA THR A 896 4.70 28.17 -27.94
C THR A 896 3.62 29.23 -27.82
N ARG A 897 2.49 28.99 -28.48
CA ARG A 897 1.26 29.79 -28.40
C ARG A 897 0.10 28.92 -27.94
N SER A 898 -0.79 29.48 -27.14
CA SER A 898 -2.02 28.82 -26.70
C SER A 898 -3.22 29.64 -27.15
N ILE A 899 -4.19 29.00 -27.79
CA ILE A 899 -5.37 29.64 -28.36
C ILE A 899 -6.59 29.04 -27.67
N PHE A 900 -7.26 29.82 -26.84
CA PHE A 900 -8.51 29.43 -26.20
C PHE A 900 -9.70 29.93 -27.01
N ILE A 901 -10.65 29.05 -27.30
CA ILE A 901 -11.85 29.28 -28.11
C ILE A 901 -13.07 28.88 -27.27
N PRO A 902 -13.95 29.81 -26.87
CA PRO A 902 -15.08 29.49 -26.03
C PRO A 902 -16.17 28.74 -26.80
N TYR A 903 -16.90 27.81 -26.14
CA TYR A 903 -18.01 27.08 -26.78
C TYR A 903 -19.13 28.01 -27.26
N SER A 904 -19.32 29.16 -26.58
CA SER A 904 -20.27 30.19 -27.01
C SER A 904 -19.96 30.78 -28.40
N PHE A 905 -18.72 30.68 -28.88
CA PHE A 905 -18.35 31.06 -30.25
C PHE A 905 -18.65 29.95 -31.27
N LEU A 906 -18.55 28.69 -30.83
CA LEU A 906 -18.66 27.48 -31.63
C LEU A 906 -20.11 26.98 -31.69
N ASN A 907 -21.06 27.86 -32.05
CA ASN A 907 -22.49 27.53 -32.16
C ASN A 907 -23.15 27.00 -30.87
N GLU A 908 -22.61 27.33 -29.69
CA GLU A 908 -23.15 26.89 -28.39
C GLU A 908 -23.18 25.36 -28.24
N ILE A 909 -22.20 24.65 -28.81
CA ILE A 909 -22.05 23.21 -28.58
C ILE A 909 -21.92 22.87 -27.10
N SER A 910 -22.47 21.71 -26.73
CA SER A 910 -22.29 21.11 -25.42
C SER A 910 -20.83 20.67 -25.25
N SER A 911 -20.37 20.65 -23.99
CA SER A 911 -19.09 20.03 -23.64
C SER A 911 -19.01 18.55 -24.01
N GLU A 912 -20.17 17.90 -24.18
CA GLU A 912 -20.30 16.50 -24.55
C GLU A 912 -20.27 16.24 -26.06
N ASP A 913 -20.36 17.29 -26.89
CA ASP A 913 -20.43 17.12 -28.35
C ASP A 913 -19.08 16.69 -28.94
N ILE A 914 -19.12 15.80 -29.95
CA ILE A 914 -17.94 15.40 -30.72
C ILE A 914 -17.51 16.55 -31.64
N ILE A 915 -16.22 16.81 -31.71
CA ILE A 915 -15.64 17.88 -32.52
C ILE A 915 -14.70 17.29 -33.56
N GLY A 916 -14.84 17.71 -34.82
CA GLY A 916 -13.89 17.44 -35.88
C GLY A 916 -12.74 18.46 -35.85
N PHE A 917 -11.49 17.99 -35.88
CA PHE A 917 -10.29 18.82 -35.94
C PHE A 917 -9.36 18.44 -37.09
N THR A 918 -8.82 19.42 -37.80
CA THR A 918 -7.67 19.22 -38.70
C THR A 918 -6.77 20.44 -38.71
N CYS A 919 -5.49 20.25 -39.03
CA CYS A 919 -4.52 21.34 -39.11
C CYS A 919 -3.53 21.13 -40.26
N GLY A 920 -2.89 22.21 -40.68
CA GLY A 920 -1.92 22.22 -41.76
C GLY A 920 -1.19 23.55 -41.89
N VAL A 921 -0.21 23.59 -42.77
CA VAL A 921 0.56 24.81 -43.07
C VAL A 921 0.12 25.35 -44.43
N TYR A 922 -0.34 26.59 -44.45
CA TYR A 922 -0.58 27.35 -45.66
C TYR A 922 0.67 28.14 -46.03
N ASN A 923 1.28 27.78 -47.15
CA ASN A 923 2.50 28.41 -47.64
C ASN A 923 2.21 29.21 -48.91
N ASN A 924 2.30 30.54 -48.82
CA ASN A 924 2.01 31.48 -49.90
C ASN A 924 2.94 31.34 -51.12
N ARG A 925 4.11 30.69 -50.96
CA ARG A 925 5.12 30.54 -52.02
C ARG A 925 4.91 29.31 -52.89
N LEU A 926 4.07 28.37 -52.45
CA LEU A 926 3.70 27.19 -53.24
C LEU A 926 2.70 27.57 -54.36
N ASN A 927 2.60 26.71 -55.39
CA ASN A 927 1.75 26.92 -56.57
C ASN A 927 1.90 28.27 -57.29
N GLY A 928 3.14 28.77 -57.43
CA GLY A 928 3.43 29.98 -58.19
C GLY A 928 2.92 31.28 -57.55
N GLY A 929 2.89 31.34 -56.22
CA GLY A 929 2.44 32.52 -55.46
C GLY A 929 0.94 32.58 -55.19
N LYS A 930 0.20 31.52 -55.54
CA LYS A 930 -1.23 31.38 -55.22
C LYS A 930 -1.48 30.81 -53.82
N GLY A 931 -0.41 30.33 -53.18
CA GLY A 931 -0.45 29.62 -51.92
C GLY A 931 -1.03 28.21 -52.05
N ASP A 932 -0.48 27.26 -51.28
CA ASP A 932 -1.03 25.92 -51.18
C ASP A 932 -1.18 25.54 -49.70
N TRP A 933 -2.23 24.79 -49.38
CA TRP A 933 -2.47 24.27 -48.05
C TRP A 933 -1.94 22.84 -47.99
N CYS A 934 -0.88 22.62 -47.23
CA CYS A 934 -0.32 21.30 -47.02
C CYS A 934 -0.96 20.68 -45.77
N PRO A 935 -1.87 19.69 -45.89
CA PRO A 935 -2.37 18.96 -44.73
C PRO A 935 -1.23 18.30 -43.97
N TYR A 936 -1.41 18.15 -42.66
CA TYR A 936 -0.62 17.20 -41.89
C TYR A 936 -0.92 15.76 -42.35
N ASN A 937 0.08 15.06 -42.87
CA ASN A 937 -0.05 13.73 -43.46
C ASN A 937 -0.01 12.63 -42.38
N TYR A 938 -1.14 11.96 -42.15
CA TYR A 938 -1.15 10.52 -41.81
C TYR A 938 -1.68 9.63 -42.94
N ARG A 939 -2.09 10.18 -44.10
CA ARG A 939 -2.39 9.48 -45.38
C ARG A 939 -2.86 10.54 -46.41
N VAL A 940 -2.71 10.25 -47.70
CA VAL A 940 -2.77 11.18 -48.87
C VAL A 940 -4.16 11.78 -49.17
N ASP A 941 -5.14 11.70 -48.26
CA ASP A 941 -6.55 11.97 -48.60
C ASP A 941 -7.29 12.97 -47.68
N ARG A 942 -6.63 13.69 -46.77
CA ARG A 942 -7.33 14.69 -45.92
C ARG A 942 -7.36 16.08 -46.56
N TYR A 943 -8.34 16.30 -47.43
CA TYR A 943 -8.63 17.64 -47.96
C TYR A 943 -9.21 18.54 -46.84
N SER A 944 -8.65 19.72 -46.59
CA SER A 944 -9.23 20.72 -45.65
C SER A 944 -10.66 21.15 -46.04
N GLU A 945 -11.07 20.83 -47.25
CA GLU A 945 -12.36 21.15 -47.83
C GLU A 945 -13.46 20.17 -47.43
N ASN A 946 -13.10 19.02 -46.84
CA ASN A 946 -14.03 17.96 -46.43
C ASN A 946 -13.98 17.70 -44.91
N ALA A 947 -14.96 18.24 -44.19
CA ALA A 947 -15.09 18.12 -42.73
C ALA A 947 -15.26 16.68 -42.25
N ALA A 948 -15.84 15.80 -43.08
CA ALA A 948 -16.01 14.38 -42.75
C ALA A 948 -14.67 13.60 -42.63
N ARG A 949 -13.55 14.23 -42.97
CA ARG A 949 -12.19 13.64 -42.85
C ARG A 949 -11.38 14.20 -41.67
N TYR A 950 -12.01 15.02 -40.82
CA TYR A 950 -11.35 15.60 -39.66
C TYR A 950 -11.17 14.54 -38.55
N LEU A 951 -10.16 14.70 -37.70
CA LEU A 951 -9.99 13.87 -36.51
C LEU A 951 -11.14 14.14 -35.55
N ARG A 952 -11.84 13.11 -35.08
CA ARG A 952 -12.94 13.26 -34.13
C ARG A 952 -12.43 13.17 -32.70
N ILE A 953 -12.96 14.05 -31.85
CA ILE A 953 -12.55 14.16 -30.46
C ILE A 953 -13.81 14.17 -29.58
N ASP A 954 -13.92 13.23 -28.65
CA ASP A 954 -15.04 13.16 -27.69
C ASP A 954 -14.97 14.26 -26.62
N ALA A 955 -15.98 14.24 -25.74
CA ALA A 955 -16.11 15.06 -24.55
C ALA A 955 -14.89 14.98 -23.61
N ASP A 956 -14.32 13.78 -23.47
CA ASP A 956 -13.17 13.49 -22.62
C ASP A 956 -11.83 13.87 -23.29
N GLY A 957 -11.91 14.32 -24.54
CA GLY A 957 -10.77 14.71 -25.33
C GLY A 957 -10.09 13.53 -26.02
N ASN A 958 -10.59 12.29 -25.97
CA ASN A 958 -10.02 11.17 -26.70
C ASN A 958 -10.29 11.29 -28.19
N ILE A 959 -9.35 10.79 -29.00
CA ILE A 959 -9.59 10.62 -30.43
C ILE A 959 -10.55 9.43 -30.59
N ILE A 960 -11.80 9.68 -30.97
CA ILE A 960 -12.73 8.60 -31.31
C ILE A 960 -12.58 8.29 -32.80
N ASP A 961 -11.75 7.31 -33.12
CA ASP A 961 -11.72 6.76 -34.46
C ASP A 961 -12.74 5.61 -34.55
N ASP A 962 -13.89 5.86 -35.17
CA ASP A 962 -15.03 4.93 -35.23
C ASP A 962 -15.04 4.13 -36.53
N SER A 963 -13.91 3.53 -36.93
CA SER A 963 -14.00 2.51 -37.97
C SER A 963 -12.85 1.51 -37.95
N ASP A 964 -13.22 0.23 -37.92
CA ASP A 964 -12.51 -0.93 -38.47
C ASP A 964 -12.21 -0.81 -39.99
N LEU A 965 -12.00 0.41 -40.50
CA LEU A 965 -11.68 0.74 -41.89
C LEU A 965 -10.46 1.67 -41.92
N PHE A 966 -9.33 1.21 -41.38
CA PHE A 966 -8.03 1.87 -41.55
C PHE A 966 -6.82 0.95 -41.68
#